data_AF-A0A662MRV8-F1
#
_entry.id   AF-A0A662MRV8-F1
#
_cell.length_a   1.000
_cell.length_b   1.000
_cell.length_c   1.000
_cell.angle_alpha   90.00
_cell.angle_beta   90.00
_cell.angle_gamma   90.00
#
_symmetry.space_group_name_H-M   'P 1'
#
loop_
_entity.id
_entity.type
_entity.pdbx_description
1 polymer ?
#
loop_
_entity_poly.entity_id
_entity_poly.type
_entity_poly.pdbx_seq_one_letter_code
_entity_poly.pdbx_strand_id
1 'polypeptide(L)'
;MKHLSKRAVALCVVALLLAGGALYYLNTRRGGEGAPPRATVDDLLQTTSERRAVDYDMVIADYDDPFLALSATPLAIYYSGGEVVKKPLLVAGLNPETPEGGISKAVLNFIRAYPERRCVLVGHFSDGELSLLEHAGVGNPVRISGDREAATLTLARAFWARSDGVMVVKDDLEGYSLALNAVPIASYLNIPVIVTERMDGEVKELLRDLDVKYTVLVGDLKPVMKYLRISEPRDAHELLAAGSPSSGGTLKSIFRDRLGKDPSYIALASPRDVDHPKVLERKSFHFEGTVQSQDTGSTSDPSLDPNAPKHFLQIPEGWKWVNVKLSARIRFTQSPVPERSPEDDGQRCYVYFGYDADSDGVLIDDKDSEEDHLEFFVPSLSYATVRDPSGWPVEGWAYSEEPIYNAEGNHTVEILATLHYTPNEQNPPKTTYTIDVTLERLNKPNYPLMHNISSLAPYLAVFREGLVLADEDFTIYQEPLLSQRFCGDPSETLNPYPDKGKERVGGLMNISNSIAVKIKERLIDLLGALVGKADTTPEELAQIYSSRDSPMYVGIVADTNMIPMFYYPTKGQGAEQQEGYGIAGDLFYSSIDADPASPPWDLGGKKPTGELAVGRVDGWDAQDVSALIARVAFYREIMGAYQGIRGNSWKDSAMNTFGSKIPVGAAKTVTEKLDKSFRESGFAVDSYHDIPLSDSRLSREIYEKSNFIYFCAHGFYYWFIPPGYKPTAVGGGFYVANVIEMNFGPSVIFGSSCVTGKIDGIQPYNAISQAFLHSGMNTYVGASRLSWGALAYNP
;
A
#
# COMPACT_ATOMS: atom_id res chain seq x y z
N MET A 1 62.71 -48.71 -34.26
CA MET A 1 62.55 -47.59 -35.22
C MET A 1 62.57 -46.30 -34.41
N LYS A 2 63.77 -45.77 -34.16
CA LYS A 2 64.48 -44.74 -34.94
C LYS A 2 64.03 -43.33 -34.53
N HIS A 3 64.93 -42.68 -33.79
CA HIS A 3 64.99 -41.27 -33.42
C HIS A 3 64.03 -40.35 -34.17
N LEU A 4 62.88 -40.02 -33.58
CA LEU A 4 62.34 -38.68 -33.78
C LEU A 4 63.29 -37.71 -33.08
N SER A 5 64.12 -37.04 -33.89
CA SER A 5 65.03 -36.02 -33.39
C SER A 5 64.24 -34.99 -32.58
N LYS A 6 64.81 -34.49 -31.47
CA LYS A 6 64.19 -33.42 -30.66
C LYS A 6 63.74 -32.21 -31.51
N ARG A 7 64.34 -32.01 -32.70
CA ARG A 7 63.94 -30.99 -33.68
C ARG A 7 62.57 -31.27 -34.33
N ALA A 8 62.21 -32.53 -34.59
CA ALA A 8 60.92 -32.90 -35.17
C ALA A 8 59.78 -32.71 -34.16
N VAL A 9 60.02 -33.02 -32.88
CA VAL A 9 59.06 -32.75 -31.80
C VAL A 9 58.90 -31.24 -31.59
N ALA A 10 59.99 -30.47 -31.58
CA ALA A 10 59.93 -29.02 -31.47
C ALA A 10 59.19 -28.36 -32.66
N LEU A 11 59.42 -28.83 -33.89
CA LEU A 11 58.70 -28.35 -35.07
C LEU A 11 57.20 -28.67 -35.02
N CYS A 12 56.81 -29.85 -34.53
CA CYS A 12 55.41 -30.20 -34.32
C CYS A 12 54.75 -29.34 -33.24
N VAL A 13 55.46 -29.04 -32.14
CA VAL A 13 54.94 -28.16 -31.08
C VAL A 13 54.79 -26.73 -31.58
N VAL A 14 55.76 -26.20 -32.34
CA VAL A 14 55.65 -24.85 -32.94
C VAL A 14 54.53 -24.81 -33.99
N ALA A 15 54.37 -25.85 -34.82
CA ALA A 15 53.28 -25.94 -35.78
C ALA A 15 51.91 -26.04 -35.10
N LEU A 16 51.79 -26.76 -33.99
CA LEU A 16 50.57 -26.83 -33.18
C LEU A 16 50.26 -25.51 -32.47
N LEU A 17 51.27 -24.78 -32.01
CA LEU A 17 51.10 -23.45 -31.42
C LEU A 17 50.72 -22.40 -32.49
N LEU A 18 51.28 -22.49 -33.70
CA LEU A 18 50.90 -21.63 -34.82
C LEU A 18 49.52 -21.98 -35.37
N ALA A 19 49.16 -23.27 -35.44
CA ALA A 19 47.83 -23.72 -35.82
C ALA A 19 46.79 -23.36 -34.75
N GLY A 20 47.14 -23.48 -33.46
CA GLY A 20 46.33 -23.03 -32.33
C GLY A 20 46.17 -21.51 -32.30
N GLY A 21 47.25 -20.76 -32.60
CA GLY A 21 47.21 -19.31 -32.76
C GLY A 21 46.41 -18.86 -33.98
N ALA A 22 46.49 -19.59 -35.10
CA ALA A 22 45.69 -19.33 -36.29
C ALA A 22 44.22 -19.70 -36.10
N LEU A 23 43.91 -20.78 -35.36
CA LEU A 23 42.55 -21.15 -34.97
C LEU A 23 41.97 -20.16 -33.96
N TYR A 24 42.77 -19.66 -33.01
CA TYR A 24 42.38 -18.58 -32.09
C TYR A 24 42.15 -17.26 -32.85
N TYR A 25 43.03 -16.92 -33.79
CA TYR A 25 42.91 -15.74 -34.67
C TYR A 25 41.71 -15.85 -35.64
N LEU A 26 41.40 -17.06 -36.13
CA LEU A 26 40.25 -17.32 -36.98
C LEU A 26 38.94 -17.43 -36.17
N ASN A 27 38.95 -17.91 -34.91
CA ASN A 27 37.78 -17.87 -34.03
C ASN A 27 37.48 -16.45 -33.54
N THR A 28 38.50 -15.63 -33.29
CA THR A 28 38.31 -14.22 -32.92
C THR A 28 37.86 -13.36 -34.11
N ARG A 29 38.12 -13.77 -35.36
CA ARG A 29 37.58 -13.12 -36.58
C ARG A 29 36.33 -13.77 -37.19
N ARG A 30 35.97 -14.99 -36.81
CA ARG A 30 34.66 -15.60 -37.09
C ARG A 30 33.63 -15.32 -35.99
N GLY A 31 33.93 -14.40 -35.07
CA GLY A 31 32.94 -13.82 -34.18
C GLY A 31 31.87 -13.12 -35.00
N GLY A 32 30.65 -13.67 -34.99
CA GLY A 32 29.45 -12.92 -35.33
C GLY A 32 29.44 -11.60 -34.56
N GLU A 33 28.84 -10.58 -35.17
CA GLU A 33 28.57 -9.24 -34.61
C GLU A 33 28.93 -9.13 -33.12
N GLY A 34 30.15 -8.64 -32.82
CA GLY A 34 30.59 -8.47 -31.45
C GLY A 34 29.58 -7.61 -30.70
N ALA A 35 29.21 -8.01 -29.47
CA ALA A 35 28.25 -7.26 -28.67
C ALA A 35 28.64 -5.78 -28.62
N PRO A 36 27.66 -4.85 -28.72
CA PRO A 36 27.93 -3.42 -28.65
C PRO A 36 28.77 -3.03 -27.42
N PRO A 37 29.53 -1.92 -27.47
CA PRO A 37 30.35 -1.50 -26.34
C PRO A 37 29.51 -1.23 -25.09
N ARG A 38 30.09 -1.45 -23.90
CA ARG A 38 29.42 -1.10 -22.64
C ARG A 38 29.58 0.40 -22.34
N ALA A 39 28.52 1.01 -21.82
CA ALA A 39 28.55 2.33 -21.20
C ALA A 39 29.04 2.23 -19.76
N THR A 40 29.61 3.31 -19.26
CA THR A 40 30.08 3.45 -17.88
C THR A 40 29.32 4.57 -17.16
N VAL A 41 29.51 4.68 -15.84
CA VAL A 41 28.97 5.80 -15.07
C VAL A 41 29.43 7.17 -15.61
N ASP A 42 30.62 7.27 -16.22
CA ASP A 42 31.08 8.54 -16.81
C ASP A 42 30.21 8.98 -18.00
N ASP A 43 29.69 8.03 -18.79
CA ASP A 43 28.75 8.34 -19.88
C ASP A 43 27.44 8.89 -19.32
N LEU A 44 26.92 8.27 -18.26
CA LEU A 44 25.68 8.71 -17.60
C LEU A 44 25.84 10.11 -16.99
N LEU A 45 26.97 10.39 -16.32
CA LEU A 45 27.20 11.70 -15.70
C LEU A 45 27.27 12.84 -16.72
N GLN A 46 27.72 12.56 -17.96
CA GLN A 46 27.80 13.54 -19.05
C GLN A 46 26.48 13.67 -19.85
N THR A 47 25.44 12.93 -19.47
CA THR A 47 24.18 12.87 -20.22
C THR A 47 23.45 14.19 -20.23
N THR A 48 23.05 14.58 -21.44
CA THR A 48 22.19 15.73 -21.71
C THR A 48 20.93 15.31 -22.46
N SER A 49 19.84 15.99 -22.16
CA SER A 49 18.56 15.84 -22.85
C SER A 49 17.96 17.20 -23.13
N GLU A 50 17.25 17.30 -24.24
CA GLU A 50 16.52 18.48 -24.66
C GLU A 50 15.04 18.12 -24.76
N ARG A 51 14.19 18.85 -24.03
CA ARG A 51 12.75 18.64 -24.04
C ARG A 51 12.07 19.49 -25.10
N ARG A 52 10.96 18.97 -25.62
CA ARG A 52 10.03 19.74 -26.44
C ARG A 52 9.23 20.68 -25.53
N ALA A 53 8.87 21.85 -26.05
CA ALA A 53 8.00 22.79 -25.37
C ALA A 53 6.54 22.31 -25.42
N VAL A 54 6.20 21.35 -24.57
CA VAL A 54 4.82 20.90 -24.34
C VAL A 54 4.37 21.45 -23.00
N ASP A 55 3.23 22.14 -23.01
CA ASP A 55 2.69 22.81 -21.84
C ASP A 55 1.70 21.90 -21.12
N TYR A 56 1.98 21.58 -19.86
CA TYR A 56 1.18 20.69 -19.01
C TYR A 56 1.52 20.93 -17.55
N ASP A 57 0.60 20.64 -16.65
CA ASP A 57 0.74 20.86 -15.21
C ASP A 57 0.76 19.54 -14.45
N MET A 58 0.16 18.49 -15.01
CA MET A 58 -0.07 17.20 -14.36
C MET A 58 0.00 16.05 -15.36
N VAL A 59 0.40 14.87 -14.88
CA VAL A 59 0.35 13.61 -15.63
C VAL A 59 -0.60 12.65 -14.93
N ILE A 60 -1.46 11.98 -15.70
CA ILE A 60 -2.36 10.94 -15.21
C ILE A 60 -2.06 9.67 -16.01
N ALA A 61 -1.55 8.65 -15.32
CA ALA A 61 -1.32 7.33 -15.88
C ALA A 61 -2.55 6.45 -15.67
N ASP A 62 -2.80 5.57 -16.63
CA ASP A 62 -3.84 4.55 -16.57
C ASP A 62 -3.53 3.54 -15.44
N TYR A 63 -4.56 3.23 -14.65
CA TYR A 63 -4.49 2.31 -13.51
C TYR A 63 -4.21 0.86 -13.90
N ASP A 64 -4.71 0.44 -15.07
CA ASP A 64 -4.62 -0.96 -15.50
C ASP A 64 -3.19 -1.38 -15.88
N ASP A 65 -2.28 -0.42 -16.08
CA ASP A 65 -0.90 -0.69 -16.47
C ASP A 65 0.13 0.04 -15.60
N PRO A 66 0.71 -0.65 -14.58
CA PRO A 66 1.65 -0.05 -13.64
C PRO A 66 2.96 0.43 -14.29
N PHE A 67 3.30 -0.06 -15.48
CA PHE A 67 4.45 0.43 -16.24
C PHE A 67 4.29 1.87 -16.75
N LEU A 68 3.04 2.33 -16.93
CA LEU A 68 2.79 3.68 -17.42
C LEU A 68 3.09 4.73 -16.34
N ALA A 69 2.84 4.43 -15.06
CA ALA A 69 3.28 5.28 -13.95
C ALA A 69 4.83 5.37 -13.86
N LEU A 70 5.53 4.24 -14.07
CA LEU A 70 7.00 4.21 -14.14
C LEU A 70 7.53 5.07 -15.30
N SER A 71 6.92 4.95 -16.47
CA SER A 71 7.33 5.69 -17.66
C SER A 71 6.97 7.17 -17.60
N ALA A 72 5.89 7.50 -16.89
CA ALA A 72 5.48 8.87 -16.60
C ALA A 72 6.29 9.54 -15.49
N THR A 73 6.99 8.78 -14.64
CA THR A 73 7.83 9.33 -13.55
C THR A 73 8.85 10.36 -14.06
N PRO A 74 9.72 10.07 -15.06
CA PRO A 74 10.64 11.06 -15.59
C PRO A 74 9.93 12.19 -16.36
N LEU A 75 8.64 12.06 -16.71
CA LEU A 75 7.84 13.16 -17.26
C LEU A 75 7.35 14.11 -16.16
N ALA A 76 6.90 13.56 -15.02
CA ALA A 76 6.35 14.30 -13.89
C ALA A 76 7.44 14.92 -13.01
N ILE A 77 8.60 14.27 -12.88
CA ILE A 77 9.73 14.78 -12.13
C ILE A 77 11.05 14.52 -12.85
N TYR A 78 11.84 15.57 -13.05
CA TYR A 78 13.14 15.46 -13.70
C TYR A 78 14.10 16.58 -13.31
N TYR A 79 15.39 16.29 -13.47
CA TYR A 79 16.48 17.22 -13.16
C TYR A 79 17.15 17.70 -14.45
N SER A 80 17.22 19.02 -14.64
CA SER A 80 17.82 19.63 -15.82
C SER A 80 18.55 20.91 -15.46
N GLY A 81 19.83 21.02 -15.81
CA GLY A 81 20.59 22.26 -15.61
C GLY A 81 20.74 22.70 -14.14
N GLY A 82 20.65 21.78 -13.18
CA GLY A 82 20.66 22.08 -11.75
C GLY A 82 19.30 22.43 -11.15
N GLU A 83 18.26 22.55 -11.98
CA GLU A 83 16.88 22.73 -11.53
C GLU A 83 16.13 21.40 -11.50
N VAL A 84 15.11 21.33 -10.64
CA VAL A 84 14.17 20.22 -10.58
C VAL A 84 12.78 20.71 -10.99
N VAL A 85 12.16 20.03 -11.94
CA VAL A 85 10.75 20.24 -12.28
C VAL A 85 9.95 19.18 -11.56
N LYS A 86 8.91 19.59 -10.83
CA LYS A 86 8.01 18.70 -10.08
C LYS A 86 6.57 18.99 -10.47
N LYS A 87 5.87 17.97 -10.96
CA LYS A 87 4.46 18.01 -11.33
C LYS A 87 3.73 16.83 -10.69
N PRO A 88 2.42 16.94 -10.39
CA PRO A 88 1.67 15.81 -9.88
C PRO A 88 1.65 14.65 -10.88
N LEU A 89 1.88 13.45 -10.37
CA LEU A 89 1.65 12.18 -11.06
C LEU A 89 0.49 11.48 -10.36
N LEU A 90 -0.63 11.32 -11.08
CA LEU A 90 -1.79 10.58 -10.62
C LEU A 90 -1.90 9.26 -11.38
N VAL A 91 -2.55 8.30 -10.77
CA VAL A 91 -3.02 7.06 -11.39
C VAL A 91 -4.53 7.08 -11.32
N ALA A 92 -5.21 6.76 -12.43
CA ALA A 92 -6.67 6.78 -12.49
C ALA A 92 -7.20 5.70 -13.42
N GLY A 93 -8.28 5.04 -13.01
CA GLY A 93 -9.00 4.08 -13.83
C GLY A 93 -10.09 3.38 -13.03
N LEU A 94 -10.75 2.39 -13.63
CA LEU A 94 -11.79 1.60 -12.99
C LEU A 94 -11.20 0.56 -12.03
N ASN A 95 -11.61 0.60 -10.76
CA ASN A 95 -11.36 -0.49 -9.82
C ASN A 95 -12.69 -1.12 -9.34
N PRO A 96 -13.09 -2.30 -9.86
CA PRO A 96 -14.38 -2.92 -9.54
C PRO A 96 -14.46 -3.52 -8.13
N GLU A 97 -13.36 -3.59 -7.38
CA GLU A 97 -13.31 -4.15 -6.03
C GLU A 97 -13.64 -3.10 -4.96
N THR A 98 -13.55 -1.82 -5.32
CA THR A 98 -13.87 -0.70 -4.41
C THR A 98 -15.37 -0.35 -4.48
N PRO A 99 -15.94 0.29 -3.44
CA PRO A 99 -17.34 0.73 -3.50
C PRO A 99 -17.57 1.82 -4.56
N GLU A 100 -16.50 2.38 -5.14
CA GLU A 100 -16.54 3.38 -6.20
C GLU A 100 -16.45 2.70 -7.57
N GLY A 101 -17.53 2.75 -8.36
CA GLY A 101 -17.58 2.15 -9.70
C GLY A 101 -16.84 2.93 -10.79
N GLY A 102 -15.75 3.64 -10.48
CA GLY A 102 -15.03 4.52 -11.40
C GLY A 102 -13.67 4.99 -10.86
N ILE A 103 -13.23 6.17 -11.30
CA ILE A 103 -12.00 6.80 -10.79
C ILE A 103 -12.15 7.14 -9.31
N SER A 104 -11.13 6.81 -8.52
CA SER A 104 -11.12 7.13 -7.09
C SER A 104 -11.48 8.59 -6.80
N LYS A 105 -12.38 8.81 -5.86
CA LYS A 105 -12.73 10.14 -5.35
C LYS A 105 -11.53 10.89 -4.81
N ALA A 106 -10.52 10.22 -4.25
CA ALA A 106 -9.29 10.85 -3.78
C ALA A 106 -8.57 11.59 -4.92
N VAL A 107 -8.49 10.96 -6.11
CA VAL A 107 -7.93 11.54 -7.34
C VAL A 107 -8.76 12.73 -7.80
N LEU A 108 -10.09 12.55 -7.90
CA LEU A 108 -10.99 13.61 -8.36
C LEU A 108 -10.97 14.83 -7.43
N ASN A 109 -10.89 14.62 -6.12
CA ASN A 109 -10.79 15.69 -5.13
C ASN A 109 -9.48 16.48 -5.25
N PHE A 110 -8.36 15.79 -5.47
CA PHE A 110 -7.09 16.47 -5.74
C PHE A 110 -7.16 17.33 -7.01
N ILE A 111 -7.69 16.81 -8.12
CA ILE A 111 -7.84 17.56 -9.38
C ILE A 111 -8.71 18.82 -9.18
N ARG A 112 -9.81 18.71 -8.43
CA ARG A 112 -10.68 19.85 -8.12
C ARG A 112 -9.96 20.91 -7.30
N ALA A 113 -9.12 20.52 -6.35
CA ALA A 113 -8.39 21.44 -5.49
C ALA A 113 -7.16 22.07 -6.17
N TYR A 114 -6.54 21.37 -7.13
CA TYR A 114 -5.33 21.84 -7.81
C TYR A 114 -5.66 22.94 -8.84
N PRO A 115 -4.99 24.11 -8.79
CA PRO A 115 -5.40 25.28 -9.58
C PRO A 115 -5.16 25.13 -11.08
N GLU A 116 -4.09 24.44 -11.48
CA GLU A 116 -3.65 24.27 -12.86
C GLU A 116 -4.03 22.88 -13.38
N ARG A 117 -4.80 22.77 -14.47
CA ARG A 117 -5.46 21.51 -14.87
C ARG A 117 -5.17 21.05 -16.29
N ARG A 118 -4.02 21.44 -16.86
CA ARG A 118 -3.59 20.94 -18.18
C ARG A 118 -2.92 19.59 -17.99
N CYS A 119 -3.61 18.53 -18.36
CA CYS A 119 -3.17 17.17 -18.07
C CYS A 119 -2.60 16.48 -19.32
N VAL A 120 -1.64 15.59 -19.07
CA VAL A 120 -1.24 14.53 -20.01
C VAL A 120 -1.88 13.23 -19.52
N LEU A 121 -2.69 12.59 -20.36
CA LEU A 121 -3.22 11.25 -20.09
C LEU A 121 -2.33 10.23 -20.81
N VAL A 122 -1.82 9.25 -20.07
CA VAL A 122 -0.93 8.20 -20.59
C VAL A 122 -1.60 6.84 -20.39
N GLY A 123 -1.94 6.18 -21.50
CA GLY A 123 -2.63 4.89 -21.50
C GLY A 123 -4.04 4.96 -22.07
N HIS A 124 -4.87 3.98 -21.70
CA HIS A 124 -6.23 3.84 -22.20
C HIS A 124 -7.23 4.36 -21.16
N PHE A 125 -8.10 5.28 -21.58
CA PHE A 125 -9.19 5.79 -20.74
C PHE A 125 -10.50 5.64 -21.50
N SER A 126 -11.47 4.96 -20.88
CA SER A 126 -12.84 4.83 -21.38
C SER A 126 -13.57 6.17 -21.42
N ASP A 127 -14.64 6.25 -22.20
CA ASP A 127 -15.48 7.46 -22.27
C ASP A 127 -16.07 7.85 -20.89
N GLY A 128 -16.35 6.86 -20.04
CA GLY A 128 -16.83 7.10 -18.68
C GLY A 128 -15.77 7.76 -17.79
N GLU A 129 -14.53 7.27 -17.83
CA GLU A 129 -13.40 7.84 -17.10
C GLU A 129 -13.06 9.24 -17.59
N LEU A 130 -13.05 9.45 -18.91
CA LEU A 130 -12.83 10.75 -19.51
C LEU A 130 -13.90 11.77 -19.09
N SER A 131 -15.17 11.34 -19.03
CA SER A 131 -16.27 12.15 -18.53
C SER A 131 -16.04 12.53 -17.06
N LEU A 132 -15.67 11.59 -16.18
CA LEU A 132 -15.38 11.88 -14.78
C LEU A 132 -14.24 12.89 -14.60
N LEU A 133 -13.16 12.74 -15.37
CA LEU A 133 -12.03 13.69 -15.37
C LEU A 133 -12.45 15.08 -15.85
N GLU A 134 -13.26 15.18 -16.91
CA GLU A 134 -13.81 16.44 -17.41
C GLU A 134 -14.65 17.14 -16.33
N HIS A 135 -15.53 16.40 -15.64
CA HIS A 135 -16.33 16.92 -14.52
C HIS A 135 -15.48 17.36 -13.31
N ALA A 136 -14.30 16.77 -13.12
CA ALA A 136 -13.34 17.21 -12.11
C ALA A 136 -12.53 18.46 -12.53
N GLY A 137 -12.62 18.86 -13.82
CA GLY A 137 -12.00 20.07 -14.35
C GLY A 137 -10.81 19.83 -15.30
N VAL A 138 -10.58 18.59 -15.73
CA VAL A 138 -9.56 18.29 -16.75
C VAL A 138 -10.08 18.70 -18.13
N GLY A 139 -9.61 19.85 -18.64
CA GLY A 139 -10.00 20.37 -19.95
C GLY A 139 -8.96 20.09 -21.03
N ASN A 140 -9.37 19.51 -22.16
CA ASN A 140 -8.55 19.29 -23.37
C ASN A 140 -7.16 18.68 -23.10
N PRO A 141 -7.06 17.50 -22.46
CA PRO A 141 -5.76 16.93 -22.12
C PRO A 141 -4.99 16.45 -23.37
N VAL A 142 -3.66 16.45 -23.29
CA VAL A 142 -2.80 15.75 -24.26
C VAL A 142 -2.98 14.25 -24.03
N ARG A 143 -3.44 13.52 -25.04
CA ARG A 143 -3.69 12.07 -24.93
C ARG A 143 -2.56 11.29 -25.60
N ILE A 144 -1.89 10.45 -24.81
CA ILE A 144 -0.92 9.46 -25.27
C ILE A 144 -1.61 8.11 -25.15
N SER A 145 -2.15 7.62 -26.27
CA SER A 145 -2.91 6.38 -26.35
C SER A 145 -2.14 5.29 -27.09
N GLY A 146 -2.46 4.03 -26.78
CA GLY A 146 -1.82 2.86 -27.36
C GLY A 146 -1.73 1.75 -26.33
N ASP A 147 -1.26 0.59 -26.74
CA ASP A 147 -0.75 -0.41 -25.79
C ASP A 147 0.52 0.11 -25.10
N ARG A 148 0.99 -0.62 -24.09
CA ARG A 148 2.14 -0.24 -23.25
C ARG A 148 3.35 0.25 -24.07
N GLU A 149 3.76 -0.53 -25.07
CA GLU A 149 4.92 -0.20 -25.90
C GLU A 149 4.65 1.05 -26.74
N ALA A 150 3.53 1.10 -27.47
CA ALA A 150 3.18 2.25 -28.29
C ALA A 150 3.01 3.54 -27.47
N ALA A 151 2.42 3.45 -26.28
CA ALA A 151 2.23 4.57 -25.38
C ALA A 151 3.58 5.14 -24.89
N THR A 152 4.51 4.29 -24.45
CA THR A 152 5.84 4.75 -23.99
C THR A 152 6.70 5.31 -25.12
N LEU A 153 6.65 4.71 -26.32
CA LEU A 153 7.31 5.26 -27.51
C LEU A 153 6.74 6.64 -27.89
N THR A 154 5.40 6.78 -27.89
CA THR A 154 4.72 8.04 -28.22
C THR A 154 5.01 9.12 -27.18
N LEU A 155 5.02 8.76 -25.89
CA LEU A 155 5.41 9.63 -24.78
C LEU A 155 6.82 10.21 -25.01
N ALA A 156 7.79 9.35 -25.32
CA ALA A 156 9.16 9.78 -25.56
C ALA A 156 9.25 10.77 -26.73
N ARG A 157 8.57 10.49 -27.85
CA ARG A 157 8.54 11.36 -29.04
C ARG A 157 7.87 12.70 -28.77
N ALA A 158 6.83 12.72 -27.96
CA ALA A 158 6.05 13.91 -27.66
C ALA A 158 6.82 14.89 -26.77
N PHE A 159 7.63 14.41 -25.83
CA PHE A 159 8.24 15.25 -24.79
C PHE A 159 9.75 15.44 -24.90
N TRP A 160 10.48 14.56 -25.60
CA TRP A 160 11.92 14.72 -25.86
C TRP A 160 12.18 15.12 -27.31
N ALA A 161 13.01 16.15 -27.48
CA ALA A 161 13.53 16.56 -28.79
C ALA A 161 14.85 15.84 -29.09
N ARG A 162 15.69 15.66 -28.06
CA ARG A 162 16.95 14.91 -28.09
C ARG A 162 17.20 14.28 -26.72
N SER A 163 17.85 13.12 -26.66
CA SER A 163 18.33 12.55 -25.40
C SER A 163 19.54 11.66 -25.63
N ASP A 164 20.65 11.93 -24.93
CA ASP A 164 21.87 11.12 -25.06
C ASP A 164 21.67 9.67 -24.57
N GLY A 165 20.72 9.45 -23.66
CA GLY A 165 20.40 8.15 -23.08
C GLY A 165 18.91 7.82 -23.19
N VAL A 166 18.58 6.53 -23.22
CA VAL A 166 17.20 6.04 -23.06
C VAL A 166 17.23 4.84 -22.13
N MET A 167 16.30 4.78 -21.17
CA MET A 167 16.08 3.57 -20.39
C MET A 167 15.10 2.67 -21.14
N VAL A 168 15.47 1.41 -21.32
CA VAL A 168 14.60 0.40 -21.93
C VAL A 168 14.40 -0.74 -20.95
N VAL A 169 13.14 -0.96 -20.60
CA VAL A 169 12.68 -1.94 -19.62
C VAL A 169 12.02 -3.11 -20.35
N LYS A 170 12.38 -4.33 -19.97
CA LYS A 170 11.72 -5.53 -20.47
C LYS A 170 10.26 -5.55 -20.03
N ASP A 171 9.35 -5.88 -20.95
CA ASP A 171 7.92 -5.98 -20.63
C ASP A 171 7.54 -7.30 -19.95
N ASP A 172 8.03 -7.51 -18.72
CA ASP A 172 7.67 -8.64 -17.87
C ASP A 172 7.85 -8.32 -16.38
N LEU A 173 7.53 -9.28 -15.50
CA LEU A 173 7.64 -9.09 -14.04
C LEU A 173 9.08 -8.79 -13.60
N GLU A 174 10.08 -9.44 -14.20
CA GLU A 174 11.50 -9.18 -13.91
C GLU A 174 11.87 -7.75 -14.30
N GLY A 175 11.45 -7.30 -15.48
CA GLY A 175 11.64 -5.92 -15.94
C GLY A 175 10.95 -4.90 -15.04
N TYR A 176 9.71 -5.14 -14.62
CA TYR A 176 8.99 -4.30 -13.64
C TYR A 176 9.76 -4.20 -12.32
N SER A 177 10.16 -5.34 -11.77
CA SER A 177 10.89 -5.47 -10.50
C SER A 177 12.19 -4.66 -10.50
N LEU A 178 12.99 -4.79 -11.55
CA LEU A 178 14.22 -4.02 -11.70
C LEU A 178 13.93 -2.54 -11.98
N ALA A 179 12.86 -2.21 -12.70
CA ALA A 179 12.49 -0.85 -13.03
C ALA A 179 12.09 -0.01 -11.81
N LEU A 180 11.47 -0.60 -10.79
CA LEU A 180 11.20 0.09 -9.52
C LEU A 180 12.47 0.71 -8.93
N ASN A 181 13.59 -0.02 -8.98
CA ASN A 181 14.87 0.46 -8.48
C ASN A 181 15.59 1.39 -9.50
N ALA A 182 15.41 1.15 -10.80
CA ALA A 182 16.16 1.81 -11.86
C ALA A 182 15.57 3.14 -12.35
N VAL A 183 14.24 3.28 -12.42
CA VAL A 183 13.54 4.47 -12.95
C VAL A 183 13.96 5.80 -12.31
N PRO A 184 14.35 5.89 -11.01
CA PRO A 184 14.95 7.10 -10.47
C PRO A 184 16.15 7.63 -11.28
N ILE A 185 16.98 6.72 -11.84
CA ILE A 185 18.09 7.08 -12.74
C ILE A 185 17.56 7.87 -13.94
N ALA A 186 16.46 7.44 -14.54
CA ALA A 186 15.89 8.12 -15.71
C ALA A 186 15.47 9.56 -15.39
N SER A 187 14.92 9.79 -14.20
CA SER A 187 14.51 11.12 -13.75
C SER A 187 15.70 12.04 -13.44
N TYR A 188 16.73 11.54 -12.77
CA TYR A 188 17.95 12.31 -12.46
C TYR A 188 18.80 12.62 -13.69
N LEU A 189 18.72 11.77 -14.73
CA LEU A 189 19.38 11.99 -16.02
C LEU A 189 18.48 12.73 -17.04
N ASN A 190 17.19 12.91 -16.75
CA ASN A 190 16.19 13.47 -17.66
C ASN A 190 16.11 12.71 -18.99
N ILE A 191 16.08 11.37 -18.95
CA ILE A 191 15.97 10.50 -20.12
C ILE A 191 14.60 9.80 -20.15
N PRO A 192 14.07 9.45 -21.33
CA PRO A 192 12.80 8.73 -21.42
C PRO A 192 12.96 7.26 -21.00
N VAL A 193 11.84 6.67 -20.58
CA VAL A 193 11.70 5.25 -20.25
C VAL A 193 10.78 4.61 -21.29
N ILE A 194 11.25 3.51 -21.89
CA ILE A 194 10.53 2.72 -22.89
C ILE A 194 10.33 1.32 -22.34
N VAL A 195 9.13 0.77 -22.52
CA VAL A 195 8.82 -0.59 -22.11
C VAL A 195 8.53 -1.41 -23.36
N THR A 196 9.24 -2.52 -23.51
CA THR A 196 9.16 -3.36 -24.71
C THR A 196 9.65 -4.77 -24.43
N GLU A 197 9.14 -5.73 -25.19
CA GLU A 197 9.66 -7.10 -25.18
C GLU A 197 11.01 -7.22 -25.88
N ARG A 198 11.33 -6.32 -26.83
CA ARG A 198 12.50 -6.45 -27.70
C ARG A 198 12.94 -5.13 -28.34
N MET A 199 14.25 -5.01 -28.57
CA MET A 199 14.84 -3.87 -29.30
C MET A 199 14.64 -3.99 -30.82
N ASP A 200 13.41 -3.83 -31.31
CA ASP A 200 13.05 -4.01 -32.72
C ASP A 200 13.07 -2.71 -33.56
N GLY A 201 12.34 -2.69 -34.68
CA GLY A 201 12.37 -1.59 -35.65
C GLY A 201 11.89 -0.26 -35.08
N GLU A 202 10.80 -0.28 -34.31
CA GLU A 202 10.18 0.94 -33.78
C GLU A 202 11.03 1.57 -32.68
N VAL A 203 11.56 0.73 -31.78
CA VAL A 203 12.52 1.16 -30.76
C VAL A 203 13.78 1.73 -31.43
N LYS A 204 14.35 1.02 -32.42
CA LYS A 204 15.52 1.52 -33.16
C LYS A 204 15.27 2.83 -33.89
N GLU A 205 14.05 3.06 -34.37
CA GLU A 205 13.66 4.33 -34.98
C GLU A 205 13.61 5.44 -33.95
N LEU A 206 12.98 5.21 -32.79
CA LEU A 206 12.99 6.17 -31.69
C LEU A 206 14.43 6.55 -31.28
N LEU A 207 15.31 5.56 -31.13
CA LEU A 207 16.71 5.79 -30.75
C LEU A 207 17.45 6.68 -31.76
N ARG A 208 17.15 6.55 -33.06
CA ARG A 208 17.71 7.43 -34.09
C ARG A 208 17.11 8.83 -34.01
N ASP A 209 15.81 8.93 -33.83
CA ASP A 209 15.09 10.21 -33.84
C ASP A 209 15.44 11.10 -32.65
N LEU A 210 15.78 10.50 -31.51
CA LEU A 210 16.24 11.22 -30.31
C LEU A 210 17.76 11.42 -30.24
N ASP A 211 18.52 10.99 -31.27
CA ASP A 211 20.00 11.03 -31.30
C ASP A 211 20.65 10.35 -30.08
N VAL A 212 20.16 9.15 -29.75
CA VAL A 212 20.59 8.41 -28.56
C VAL A 212 22.01 7.89 -28.74
N LYS A 213 22.83 8.04 -27.69
CA LYS A 213 24.23 7.59 -27.65
C LYS A 213 24.42 6.28 -26.90
N TYR A 214 23.57 6.02 -25.90
CA TYR A 214 23.58 4.77 -25.15
C TYR A 214 22.20 4.40 -24.58
N THR A 215 22.01 3.13 -24.23
CA THR A 215 20.79 2.65 -23.56
C THR A 215 21.08 2.11 -22.16
N VAL A 216 20.24 2.41 -21.18
CA VAL A 216 20.18 1.69 -19.90
C VAL A 216 19.17 0.56 -20.05
N LEU A 217 19.65 -0.67 -20.13
CA LEU A 217 18.81 -1.86 -20.30
C LEU A 217 18.46 -2.44 -18.94
N VAL A 218 17.17 -2.59 -18.67
CA VAL A 218 16.62 -3.12 -17.43
C VAL A 218 15.96 -4.47 -17.76
N GLY A 219 16.51 -5.54 -17.21
CA GLY A 219 16.13 -6.92 -17.56
C GLY A 219 16.88 -7.48 -18.79
N ASP A 220 16.51 -8.69 -19.22
CA ASP A 220 17.23 -9.40 -20.29
C ASP A 220 16.85 -8.97 -21.72
N LEU A 221 17.24 -7.75 -22.09
CA LEU A 221 17.08 -7.22 -23.45
C LEU A 221 18.37 -7.30 -24.26
N LYS A 222 18.30 -7.76 -25.52
CA LYS A 222 19.49 -7.80 -26.39
C LYS A 222 19.93 -6.38 -26.80
N PRO A 223 21.18 -5.96 -26.54
CA PRO A 223 21.65 -4.62 -26.88
C PRO A 223 21.81 -4.45 -28.39
N VAL A 224 21.46 -3.25 -28.88
CA VAL A 224 21.59 -2.87 -30.30
C VAL A 224 22.58 -1.72 -30.53
N MET A 225 23.03 -1.09 -29.44
CA MET A 225 24.00 0.02 -29.41
C MET A 225 24.73 0.04 -28.07
N LYS A 226 25.56 1.05 -27.81
CA LYS A 226 26.28 1.17 -26.54
C LYS A 226 25.31 1.08 -25.36
N TYR A 227 25.60 0.27 -24.34
CA TYR A 227 24.62 -0.01 -23.29
C TYR A 227 25.22 -0.16 -21.90
N LEU A 228 24.44 0.20 -20.87
CA LEU A 228 24.64 -0.21 -19.48
C LEU A 228 23.49 -1.13 -19.10
N ARG A 229 23.74 -2.18 -18.32
CA ARG A 229 22.70 -3.13 -17.88
C ARG A 229 22.46 -3.02 -16.38
N ILE A 230 21.19 -3.05 -16.01
CA ILE A 230 20.70 -3.31 -14.65
C ILE A 230 20.16 -4.74 -14.64
N SER A 231 20.83 -5.61 -13.89
CA SER A 231 20.47 -7.03 -13.74
C SER A 231 19.94 -7.35 -12.35
N GLU A 232 20.26 -6.49 -11.37
CA GLU A 232 19.79 -6.62 -10.00
C GLU A 232 19.57 -5.23 -9.37
N PRO A 233 18.74 -5.10 -8.30
CA PRO A 233 18.50 -3.82 -7.62
C PRO A 233 19.77 -3.08 -7.21
N ARG A 234 20.81 -3.82 -6.80
CA ARG A 234 22.10 -3.29 -6.39
C ARG A 234 22.79 -2.47 -7.48
N ASP A 235 22.69 -2.88 -8.76
CA ASP A 235 23.27 -2.13 -9.88
C ASP A 235 22.71 -0.69 -9.92
N ALA A 236 21.41 -0.53 -9.65
CA ALA A 236 20.76 0.77 -9.60
C ALA A 236 21.23 1.59 -8.39
N HIS A 237 21.35 0.97 -7.21
CA HIS A 237 21.83 1.64 -6.00
C HIS A 237 23.28 2.12 -6.12
N GLU A 238 24.15 1.34 -6.76
CA GLU A 238 25.54 1.71 -7.04
C GLU A 238 25.62 2.92 -7.98
N LEU A 239 24.84 2.92 -9.07
CA LEU A 239 24.82 4.05 -10.00
C LEU A 239 24.23 5.31 -9.38
N LEU A 240 23.17 5.16 -8.60
CA LEU A 240 22.51 6.28 -7.94
C LEU A 240 23.42 6.87 -6.87
N ALA A 241 23.88 6.08 -5.90
CA ALA A 241 24.48 6.60 -4.68
C ALA A 241 25.72 5.84 -4.18
N ALA A 242 25.70 4.51 -4.08
CA ALA A 242 26.76 3.75 -3.42
C ALA A 242 28.10 3.77 -4.18
N GLY A 243 28.07 4.07 -5.47
CA GLY A 243 29.24 4.27 -6.32
C GLY A 243 29.51 3.12 -7.27
N SER A 244 29.62 3.42 -8.56
CA SER A 244 30.02 2.50 -9.61
C SER A 244 31.42 2.82 -10.15
N PRO A 245 32.21 1.83 -10.62
CA PRO A 245 33.52 2.07 -11.20
C PRO A 245 33.47 3.01 -12.43
N SER A 246 34.22 4.11 -12.37
CA SER A 246 34.49 4.98 -13.52
C SER A 246 35.66 4.46 -14.35
N SER A 247 35.82 5.01 -15.57
CA SER A 247 36.95 4.73 -16.46
C SER A 247 38.31 5.11 -15.85
N GLY A 248 38.32 6.04 -14.89
CA GLY A 248 39.50 6.49 -14.16
C GLY A 248 39.84 5.65 -12.92
N GLY A 249 39.07 4.60 -12.63
CA GLY A 249 39.29 3.71 -11.49
C GLY A 249 38.76 4.22 -10.14
N THR A 250 38.13 5.40 -10.10
CA THR A 250 37.42 5.89 -8.92
C THR A 250 35.95 5.47 -8.97
N LEU A 251 35.33 5.23 -7.82
CA LEU A 251 33.88 5.08 -7.75
C LEU A 251 33.21 6.43 -8.01
N LYS A 252 32.12 6.46 -8.77
CA LYS A 252 31.28 7.64 -9.03
C LYS A 252 29.80 7.29 -8.92
N SER A 253 28.96 8.25 -8.56
CA SER A 253 27.51 8.07 -8.48
C SER A 253 26.76 9.33 -8.93
N ILE A 254 25.50 9.17 -9.34
CA ILE A 254 24.66 10.29 -9.80
C ILE A 254 24.46 11.31 -8.67
N PHE A 255 24.14 10.85 -7.46
CA PHE A 255 23.94 11.72 -6.30
C PHE A 255 25.17 12.58 -6.01
N ARG A 256 26.33 11.96 -5.88
CA ARG A 256 27.55 12.68 -5.51
C ARG A 256 28.15 13.48 -6.67
N ASP A 257 28.28 12.86 -7.84
CA ASP A 257 29.06 13.41 -8.95
C ASP A 257 28.22 14.25 -9.95
N ARG A 258 26.87 14.14 -9.93
CA ARG A 258 25.97 14.99 -10.74
C ARG A 258 25.12 15.94 -9.89
N LEU A 259 24.56 15.48 -8.78
CA LEU A 259 23.67 16.29 -7.93
C LEU A 259 24.39 17.01 -6.79
N GLY A 260 25.62 16.59 -6.45
CA GLY A 260 26.43 17.18 -5.37
C GLY A 260 25.82 17.00 -3.98
N LYS A 261 25.05 15.94 -3.75
CA LYS A 261 24.34 15.68 -2.49
C LYS A 261 24.25 14.18 -2.19
N ASP A 262 23.97 13.84 -0.94
CA ASP A 262 23.63 12.46 -0.54
C ASP A 262 22.11 12.23 -0.61
N PRO A 263 21.66 10.99 -0.86
CA PRO A 263 20.24 10.67 -0.77
C PRO A 263 19.72 10.86 0.65
N SER A 264 18.49 11.34 0.77
CA SER A 264 17.83 11.58 2.07
C SER A 264 16.58 10.73 2.30
N TYR A 265 16.21 9.91 1.33
CA TYR A 265 14.96 9.16 1.32
C TYR A 265 15.15 7.77 0.70
N ILE A 266 14.53 6.76 1.28
CA ILE A 266 14.42 5.41 0.73
C ILE A 266 12.93 5.05 0.66
N ALA A 267 12.42 4.73 -0.53
CA ALA A 267 11.10 4.13 -0.67
C ALA A 267 11.24 2.60 -0.67
N LEU A 268 10.63 1.93 0.32
CA LEU A 268 10.47 0.48 0.33
C LEU A 268 9.25 0.11 -0.50
N ALA A 269 9.38 -0.87 -1.39
CA ALA A 269 8.30 -1.35 -2.24
C ALA A 269 8.45 -2.84 -2.52
N SER A 270 7.41 -3.48 -3.05
CA SER A 270 7.47 -4.89 -3.45
C SER A 270 6.89 -5.04 -4.86
N PRO A 271 7.65 -5.59 -5.82
CA PRO A 271 7.16 -5.81 -7.18
C PRO A 271 6.00 -6.80 -7.30
N ARG A 272 5.71 -7.56 -6.24
CA ARG A 272 4.66 -8.60 -6.25
C ARG A 272 3.24 -8.04 -6.14
N ASP A 273 3.10 -6.73 -5.97
CA ASP A 273 1.81 -6.04 -5.90
C ASP A 273 1.05 -5.98 -7.23
N VAL A 274 1.73 -6.23 -8.36
CA VAL A 274 1.13 -6.34 -9.70
C VAL A 274 0.89 -7.80 -10.13
N ASP A 275 1.35 -8.77 -9.33
CA ASP A 275 1.36 -10.18 -9.69
C ASP A 275 0.09 -10.91 -9.24
N HIS A 276 -1.07 -10.47 -9.74
CA HIS A 276 -2.38 -10.98 -9.30
C HIS A 276 -2.60 -12.46 -9.66
N PRO A 277 -3.33 -13.22 -8.81
CA PRO A 277 -3.69 -14.60 -9.09
C PRO A 277 -4.75 -14.67 -10.19
N LYS A 278 -4.66 -15.70 -11.04
CA LYS A 278 -5.68 -16.00 -12.04
C LYS A 278 -6.74 -16.90 -11.42
N VAL A 279 -8.00 -16.50 -11.59
CA VAL A 279 -9.16 -17.33 -11.25
C VAL A 279 -9.26 -18.48 -12.26
N LEU A 280 -9.12 -19.70 -11.77
CA LEU A 280 -9.22 -20.94 -12.55
C LEU A 280 -10.66 -21.46 -12.63
N GLU A 281 -11.41 -21.30 -11.54
CA GLU A 281 -12.77 -21.79 -11.41
C GLU A 281 -13.53 -20.91 -10.40
N ARG A 282 -14.85 -20.77 -10.58
CA ARG A 282 -15.72 -19.97 -9.70
C ARG A 282 -16.96 -20.76 -9.30
N LYS A 283 -17.35 -20.64 -8.04
CA LYS A 283 -18.63 -21.16 -7.50
C LYS A 283 -19.29 -20.07 -6.67
N SER A 284 -20.59 -19.85 -6.88
CA SER A 284 -21.34 -18.80 -6.19
C SER A 284 -22.53 -19.39 -5.44
N PHE A 285 -22.82 -18.83 -4.28
CA PHE A 285 -23.94 -19.16 -3.41
C PHE A 285 -24.72 -17.88 -3.12
N HIS A 286 -26.04 -17.99 -3.11
CA HIS A 286 -26.95 -16.91 -2.79
C HIS A 286 -27.85 -17.34 -1.64
N PHE A 287 -27.92 -16.53 -0.62
CA PHE A 287 -28.73 -16.74 0.56
C PHE A 287 -29.60 -15.52 0.81
N GLU A 288 -30.84 -15.76 1.20
CA GLU A 288 -31.76 -14.72 1.65
C GLU A 288 -32.45 -15.20 2.92
N GLY A 289 -32.84 -14.27 3.77
CA GLY A 289 -33.49 -14.63 5.00
C GLY A 289 -33.90 -13.43 5.82
N THR A 290 -34.20 -13.72 7.08
CA THR A 290 -34.57 -12.70 8.05
C THR A 290 -33.73 -12.84 9.31
N VAL A 291 -33.34 -11.71 9.88
CA VAL A 291 -32.56 -11.64 11.12
C VAL A 291 -33.30 -10.77 12.13
N GLN A 292 -33.30 -11.22 13.38
CA GLN A 292 -33.88 -10.47 14.50
C GLN A 292 -32.77 -9.70 15.22
N SER A 293 -33.11 -8.53 15.75
CA SER A 293 -32.18 -7.72 16.51
C SER A 293 -31.77 -8.44 17.79
N GLN A 294 -30.48 -8.51 18.03
CA GLN A 294 -29.87 -9.02 19.25
C GLN A 294 -28.72 -8.11 19.69
N ASP A 295 -28.28 -8.25 20.95
CA ASP A 295 -27.08 -7.55 21.41
C ASP A 295 -25.86 -8.23 20.78
N THR A 296 -25.17 -7.54 19.88
CA THR A 296 -23.97 -8.06 19.21
C THR A 296 -22.67 -7.74 19.96
N GLY A 297 -22.76 -7.19 21.19
CA GLY A 297 -21.59 -6.83 21.99
C GLY A 297 -20.66 -5.82 21.31
N SER A 298 -19.54 -5.51 21.97
CA SER A 298 -18.43 -4.73 21.37
C SER A 298 -17.28 -5.60 20.85
N THR A 299 -17.26 -6.89 21.21
CA THR A 299 -16.17 -7.84 20.92
C THR A 299 -16.32 -8.53 19.56
N SER A 300 -17.48 -8.38 18.90
CA SER A 300 -17.74 -8.96 17.57
C SER A 300 -17.65 -10.49 17.54
N ASP A 301 -17.89 -11.20 18.65
CA ASP A 301 -17.91 -12.67 18.67
C ASP A 301 -19.13 -13.23 17.91
N PRO A 302 -19.00 -14.41 17.25
CA PRO A 302 -20.15 -15.17 16.78
C PRO A 302 -21.16 -15.47 17.90
N SER A 303 -22.40 -15.75 17.50
CA SER A 303 -23.50 -15.90 18.44
C SER A 303 -23.44 -17.22 19.20
N LEU A 304 -23.70 -17.16 20.51
CA LEU A 304 -23.98 -18.35 21.32
C LEU A 304 -25.44 -18.81 21.19
N ASP A 305 -26.30 -18.07 20.50
CA ASP A 305 -27.69 -18.46 20.21
C ASP A 305 -27.74 -19.45 19.04
N PRO A 306 -28.17 -20.71 19.26
CA PRO A 306 -28.31 -21.70 18.18
C PRO A 306 -29.36 -21.32 17.12
N ASN A 307 -30.21 -20.30 17.38
CA ASN A 307 -31.22 -19.82 16.44
C ASN A 307 -30.74 -18.66 15.57
N ALA A 308 -29.49 -18.19 15.73
CA ALA A 308 -28.90 -17.23 14.80
C ALA A 308 -29.01 -17.78 13.36
N PRO A 309 -29.37 -16.96 12.36
CA PRO A 309 -29.46 -17.45 10.99
C PRO A 309 -28.10 -17.92 10.47
N LYS A 310 -28.06 -19.18 10.02
CA LYS A 310 -26.87 -19.86 9.49
C LYS A 310 -27.12 -20.39 8.09
N HIS A 311 -26.10 -20.32 7.24
CA HIS A 311 -26.10 -20.89 5.90
C HIS A 311 -24.85 -21.75 5.72
N PHE A 312 -25.01 -22.88 5.05
CA PHE A 312 -23.95 -23.87 4.90
C PHE A 312 -23.48 -23.90 3.44
N LEU A 313 -22.18 -24.00 3.26
CA LEU A 313 -21.55 -24.19 1.95
C LEU A 313 -20.33 -25.07 2.08
N GLN A 314 -19.79 -25.50 0.93
CA GLN A 314 -18.61 -26.34 0.89
C GLN A 314 -17.59 -25.81 -0.10
N ILE A 315 -16.36 -25.62 0.39
CA ILE A 315 -15.17 -25.42 -0.45
C ILE A 315 -14.78 -26.78 -1.04
N PRO A 316 -14.75 -26.95 -2.39
CA PRO A 316 -14.50 -28.24 -3.01
C PRO A 316 -13.12 -28.83 -2.69
N GLU A 317 -13.02 -30.16 -2.71
CA GLU A 317 -11.74 -30.87 -2.58
C GLU A 317 -10.76 -30.48 -3.71
N GLY A 318 -9.49 -30.32 -3.37
CA GLY A 318 -8.42 -29.88 -4.27
C GLY A 318 -8.36 -28.36 -4.53
N TRP A 319 -9.22 -27.57 -3.89
CA TRP A 319 -9.14 -26.11 -3.92
C TRP A 319 -8.18 -25.59 -2.86
N LYS A 320 -6.89 -25.78 -3.13
CA LYS A 320 -5.79 -25.39 -2.22
C LYS A 320 -5.77 -23.90 -1.89
N TRP A 321 -6.00 -23.05 -2.89
CA TRP A 321 -5.99 -21.60 -2.77
C TRP A 321 -7.33 -21.05 -3.24
N VAL A 322 -8.07 -20.44 -2.33
CA VAL A 322 -9.41 -19.92 -2.59
C VAL A 322 -9.46 -18.46 -2.20
N ASN A 323 -9.95 -17.61 -3.08
CA ASN A 323 -10.44 -16.31 -2.66
C ASN A 323 -11.92 -16.44 -2.30
N VAL A 324 -12.30 -16.02 -1.10
CA VAL A 324 -13.68 -15.99 -0.64
C VAL A 324 -14.18 -14.55 -0.66
N LYS A 325 -15.00 -14.20 -1.65
CA LYS A 325 -15.69 -12.91 -1.71
C LYS A 325 -17.03 -13.03 -1.01
N LEU A 326 -17.26 -12.23 0.03
CA LEU A 326 -18.51 -12.20 0.79
C LEU A 326 -19.16 -10.83 0.62
N SER A 327 -20.37 -10.79 0.08
CA SER A 327 -21.18 -9.58 0.02
C SER A 327 -22.51 -9.78 0.74
N ALA A 328 -22.86 -8.88 1.64
CA ALA A 328 -24.13 -8.92 2.35
C ALA A 328 -24.84 -7.58 2.30
N ARG A 329 -26.16 -7.62 2.09
CA ARG A 329 -27.07 -6.47 2.17
C ARG A 329 -28.03 -6.70 3.31
N ILE A 330 -28.15 -5.73 4.21
CA ILE A 330 -29.15 -5.74 5.27
C ILE A 330 -30.09 -4.55 5.10
N ARG A 331 -31.39 -4.80 5.03
CA ARG A 331 -32.37 -3.71 5.03
C ARG A 331 -32.42 -3.05 6.38
N PHE A 332 -32.29 -1.73 6.41
CA PHE A 332 -32.52 -0.99 7.63
C PHE A 332 -34.00 -0.93 7.98
N THR A 333 -34.27 -0.93 9.28
CA THR A 333 -35.61 -0.78 9.82
C THR A 333 -35.88 0.70 10.13
N GLN A 334 -37.14 1.11 10.05
CA GLN A 334 -37.49 2.49 10.38
C GLN A 334 -37.31 2.76 11.89
N SER A 335 -36.68 3.88 12.24
CA SER A 335 -36.56 4.29 13.64
C SER A 335 -37.94 4.56 14.24
N PRO A 336 -38.21 4.12 15.49
CA PRO A 336 -39.45 4.46 16.19
C PRO A 336 -39.44 5.93 16.67
N VAL A 337 -38.29 6.60 16.64
CA VAL A 337 -38.15 8.01 16.97
C VAL A 337 -38.23 8.83 15.67
N PRO A 338 -39.15 9.81 15.58
CA PRO A 338 -39.27 10.65 14.39
C PRO A 338 -37.94 11.32 14.01
N GLU A 339 -37.71 11.46 12.69
CA GLU A 339 -36.56 12.14 12.09
C GLU A 339 -35.19 11.46 12.31
N ARG A 340 -35.14 10.30 12.97
CA ARG A 340 -33.90 9.51 13.09
C ARG A 340 -33.72 8.55 11.92
N SER A 341 -32.53 8.59 11.35
CA SER A 341 -32.06 7.64 10.36
C SER A 341 -31.58 6.33 11.01
N PRO A 342 -31.53 5.25 10.24
CA PRO A 342 -30.84 4.02 10.63
C PRO A 342 -29.40 4.21 11.15
N GLU A 343 -28.66 5.17 10.59
CA GLU A 343 -27.30 5.53 11.04
C GLU A 343 -27.33 6.16 12.44
N ASP A 344 -28.34 7.00 12.74
CA ASP A 344 -28.53 7.58 14.08
C ASP A 344 -28.82 6.50 15.13
N ASP A 345 -29.40 5.36 14.72
CA ASP A 345 -29.69 4.22 15.57
C ASP A 345 -28.53 3.21 15.65
N GLY A 346 -27.51 3.36 14.79
CA GLY A 346 -26.36 2.45 14.75
C GLY A 346 -26.73 1.06 14.22
N GLN A 347 -27.73 0.99 13.34
CA GLN A 347 -28.16 -0.27 12.77
C GLN A 347 -27.03 -0.89 11.95
N ARG A 348 -26.73 -2.15 12.21
CA ARG A 348 -25.62 -2.89 11.58
C ARG A 348 -25.85 -4.40 11.65
N CYS A 349 -25.19 -5.13 10.76
CA CYS A 349 -24.98 -6.56 10.92
C CYS A 349 -23.51 -6.93 10.91
N TYR A 350 -23.24 -8.11 11.43
CA TYR A 350 -21.96 -8.79 11.34
C TYR A 350 -22.23 -10.09 10.60
N VAL A 351 -21.48 -10.34 9.54
CA VAL A 351 -21.55 -11.60 8.80
C VAL A 351 -20.24 -12.34 9.03
N TYR A 352 -20.34 -13.53 9.60
CA TYR A 352 -19.22 -14.38 9.96
C TYR A 352 -19.07 -15.47 8.90
N PHE A 353 -17.84 -15.78 8.54
CA PHE A 353 -17.49 -16.90 7.68
C PHE A 353 -16.47 -17.76 8.42
N GLY A 354 -16.75 -19.05 8.57
CA GLY A 354 -15.83 -19.95 9.25
C GLY A 354 -15.91 -21.38 8.76
N TYR A 355 -14.86 -22.13 9.09
CA TYR A 355 -14.76 -23.56 8.88
C TYR A 355 -15.52 -24.29 9.98
N ASP A 356 -16.35 -25.25 9.57
CA ASP A 356 -17.31 -25.97 10.43
C ASP A 356 -17.13 -27.47 10.17
N ALA A 357 -16.23 -28.08 10.94
CA ALA A 357 -15.70 -29.40 10.65
C ALA A 357 -16.73 -30.50 10.90
N ASP A 358 -17.56 -30.36 11.93
CA ASP A 358 -18.57 -31.33 12.31
C ASP A 358 -19.98 -31.00 11.80
N SER A 359 -20.15 -29.82 11.18
CA SER A 359 -21.38 -29.35 10.55
C SER A 359 -22.52 -29.06 11.52
N ASP A 360 -22.20 -28.66 12.75
CA ASP A 360 -23.17 -28.25 13.76
C ASP A 360 -23.52 -26.74 13.69
N GLY A 361 -22.75 -25.98 12.89
CA GLY A 361 -22.91 -24.55 12.65
C GLY A 361 -22.25 -23.66 13.69
N VAL A 362 -21.43 -24.17 14.60
CA VAL A 362 -20.62 -23.40 15.54
C VAL A 362 -19.33 -22.94 14.83
N LEU A 363 -18.90 -21.72 15.13
CA LEU A 363 -17.75 -21.06 14.45
C LEU A 363 -16.63 -20.68 15.43
N ILE A 364 -16.76 -20.98 16.72
CA ILE A 364 -15.76 -20.67 17.75
C ILE A 364 -15.60 -21.85 18.72
N ASP A 365 -14.36 -22.23 18.98
CA ASP A 365 -13.85 -23.25 19.93
C ASP A 365 -14.90 -23.80 20.90
N ASP A 366 -15.47 -24.96 20.55
CA ASP A 366 -16.38 -25.70 21.38
C ASP A 366 -15.73 -26.97 21.96
N LYS A 367 -16.49 -27.77 22.71
CA LYS A 367 -15.94 -28.97 23.37
C LYS A 367 -16.10 -30.22 22.48
N ASP A 368 -16.69 -30.06 21.30
CA ASP A 368 -17.27 -31.06 20.40
C ASP A 368 -16.32 -31.31 19.25
N SER A 369 -15.77 -30.22 18.71
CA SER A 369 -14.91 -30.13 17.55
C SER A 369 -13.82 -29.10 17.81
N GLU A 370 -12.61 -29.58 18.13
CA GLU A 370 -11.43 -28.70 18.18
C GLU A 370 -11.14 -28.06 16.80
N GLU A 371 -11.74 -28.59 15.72
CA GLU A 371 -11.50 -28.18 14.32
C GLU A 371 -12.30 -26.96 13.83
N ASP A 372 -13.31 -26.49 14.58
CA ASP A 372 -14.14 -25.35 14.14
C ASP A 372 -13.42 -24.01 14.34
N HIS A 373 -13.53 -23.14 13.34
CA HIS A 373 -12.74 -21.92 13.30
C HIS A 373 -13.41 -20.77 12.56
N LEU A 374 -13.43 -19.59 13.20
CA LEU A 374 -13.78 -18.34 12.53
C LEU A 374 -12.63 -17.89 11.65
N GLU A 375 -12.84 -17.86 10.34
CA GLU A 375 -11.86 -17.37 9.37
C GLU A 375 -11.84 -15.84 9.35
N PHE A 376 -13.02 -15.22 9.13
CA PHE A 376 -13.15 -13.77 9.15
C PHE A 376 -14.61 -13.32 9.35
N PHE A 377 -14.80 -12.02 9.57
CA PHE A 377 -16.14 -11.42 9.62
C PHE A 377 -16.18 -10.05 8.93
N VAL A 378 -17.35 -9.70 8.42
CA VAL A 378 -17.58 -8.46 7.66
C VAL A 378 -18.76 -7.69 8.24
N PRO A 379 -18.52 -6.52 8.85
CA PRO A 379 -19.58 -5.62 9.31
C PRO A 379 -20.30 -4.91 8.14
N SER A 380 -21.61 -4.72 8.21
CA SER A 380 -22.36 -4.02 7.16
C SER A 380 -22.06 -2.53 6.98
N LEU A 381 -21.30 -1.95 7.92
CA LEU A 381 -20.87 -0.55 7.88
C LEU A 381 -19.37 -0.41 7.62
N SER A 382 -18.68 -1.52 7.30
CA SER A 382 -17.25 -1.50 6.93
C SER A 382 -17.02 -1.28 5.44
N TYR A 383 -18.04 -1.24 4.58
CA TYR A 383 -17.85 -1.03 3.14
C TYR A 383 -18.63 0.19 2.63
N ALA A 384 -19.96 0.11 2.57
CA ALA A 384 -20.78 1.22 2.05
C ALA A 384 -22.22 1.21 2.59
N THR A 385 -22.93 2.32 2.36
CA THR A 385 -24.37 2.43 2.64
C THR A 385 -25.15 2.59 1.33
N VAL A 386 -26.20 1.80 1.14
CA VAL A 386 -27.14 2.02 0.04
C VAL A 386 -28.09 3.14 0.43
N ARG A 387 -28.22 4.11 -0.45
CA ARG A 387 -29.13 5.24 -0.28
C ARG A 387 -30.21 5.23 -1.35
N ASP A 388 -31.39 5.70 -1.00
CA ASP A 388 -32.45 5.99 -1.97
C ASP A 388 -32.15 7.27 -2.77
N PRO A 389 -32.97 7.63 -3.79
CA PRO A 389 -32.76 8.86 -4.56
C PRO A 389 -32.80 10.18 -3.77
N SER A 390 -33.31 10.18 -2.54
CA SER A 390 -33.28 11.35 -1.65
C SER A 390 -32.00 11.46 -0.81
N GLY A 391 -31.14 10.43 -0.86
CA GLY A 391 -29.96 10.28 -0.02
C GLY A 391 -30.24 9.58 1.31
N TRP A 392 -31.47 9.09 1.53
CA TRP A 392 -31.82 8.40 2.78
C TRP A 392 -31.22 6.99 2.82
N PRO A 393 -30.57 6.57 3.90
CA PRO A 393 -29.97 5.24 4.01
C PRO A 393 -31.05 4.16 4.10
N VAL A 394 -30.95 3.14 3.24
CA VAL A 394 -31.93 2.05 3.14
C VAL A 394 -31.33 0.68 3.44
N GLU A 395 -30.07 0.44 3.10
CA GLU A 395 -29.40 -0.83 3.37
C GLU A 395 -27.95 -0.62 3.80
N GLY A 396 -27.48 -1.43 4.74
CA GLY A 396 -26.05 -1.58 5.02
C GLY A 396 -25.43 -2.56 4.02
N TRP A 397 -24.27 -2.23 3.48
CA TRP A 397 -23.54 -3.09 2.55
C TRP A 397 -22.24 -3.56 3.20
N ALA A 398 -22.17 -4.86 3.48
CA ALA A 398 -20.94 -5.56 3.83
C ALA A 398 -20.29 -6.11 2.56
N TYR A 399 -19.00 -5.89 2.38
CA TYR A 399 -18.19 -6.57 1.38
C TYR A 399 -16.76 -6.70 1.91
N SER A 400 -16.21 -7.91 1.83
CA SER A 400 -14.78 -8.18 1.92
C SER A 400 -14.45 -9.37 1.03
N GLU A 401 -13.16 -9.54 0.76
CA GLU A 401 -12.62 -10.73 0.12
C GLU A 401 -11.33 -11.15 0.81
N GLU A 402 -11.24 -12.42 1.16
CA GLU A 402 -10.10 -12.96 1.89
C GLU A 402 -9.55 -14.22 1.20
N PRO A 403 -8.23 -14.33 1.04
CA PRO A 403 -7.60 -15.55 0.59
C PRO A 403 -7.62 -16.57 1.73
N ILE A 404 -8.21 -17.74 1.50
CA ILE A 404 -8.20 -18.86 2.44
C ILE A 404 -7.47 -20.05 1.81
N TYR A 405 -6.50 -20.58 2.54
CA TYR A 405 -5.63 -21.65 2.05
C TYR A 405 -5.81 -22.94 2.81
N ASN A 406 -5.87 -24.04 2.05
CA ASN A 406 -5.99 -25.40 2.56
C ASN A 406 -7.19 -25.63 3.52
N ALA A 407 -8.24 -24.81 3.40
CA ALA A 407 -9.51 -24.92 4.12
C ALA A 407 -10.59 -25.53 3.21
N GLU A 408 -10.39 -26.77 2.78
CA GLU A 408 -11.39 -27.49 1.99
C GLU A 408 -12.43 -28.12 2.93
N GLY A 409 -13.68 -28.28 2.48
CA GLY A 409 -14.73 -28.88 3.30
C GLY A 409 -15.83 -27.91 3.71
N ASN A 410 -16.51 -28.23 4.80
CA ASN A 410 -17.73 -27.57 5.23
C ASN A 410 -17.44 -26.22 5.88
N HIS A 411 -18.22 -25.21 5.50
CA HIS A 411 -18.12 -23.86 6.01
C HIS A 411 -19.51 -23.33 6.31
N THR A 412 -19.56 -22.46 7.30
CA THR A 412 -20.80 -21.84 7.77
C THR A 412 -20.70 -20.32 7.69
N VAL A 413 -21.81 -19.72 7.26
CA VAL A 413 -22.03 -18.28 7.25
C VAL A 413 -23.10 -17.95 8.27
N GLU A 414 -22.74 -17.19 9.31
CA GLU A 414 -23.66 -16.72 10.34
C GLU A 414 -23.91 -15.21 10.20
N ILE A 415 -25.13 -14.75 10.47
CA ILE A 415 -25.44 -13.32 10.48
C ILE A 415 -26.13 -12.87 11.76
N LEU A 416 -25.56 -11.84 12.39
CA LEU A 416 -26.12 -11.18 13.57
C LEU A 416 -26.45 -9.73 13.25
N ALA A 417 -27.51 -9.17 13.84
CA ALA A 417 -27.90 -7.79 13.60
C ALA A 417 -28.21 -7.04 14.89
N THR A 418 -27.75 -5.78 14.96
CA THR A 418 -28.29 -4.75 15.85
C THR A 418 -29.16 -3.83 15.00
N LEU A 419 -30.47 -3.76 15.29
CA LEU A 419 -31.41 -2.87 14.59
C LEU A 419 -31.80 -1.70 15.51
N HIS A 420 -32.87 -0.96 15.17
CA HIS A 420 -33.28 0.18 15.99
C HIS A 420 -33.58 -0.22 17.44
N TYR A 421 -33.29 0.68 18.37
CA TYR A 421 -33.63 0.47 19.77
C TYR A 421 -35.14 0.31 19.96
N THR A 422 -35.56 -0.76 20.63
CA THR A 422 -36.94 -0.97 21.10
C THR A 422 -36.97 -1.06 22.63
N PRO A 423 -37.87 -0.35 23.32
CA PRO A 423 -38.08 -0.54 24.76
C PRO A 423 -38.84 -1.85 25.08
N ASN A 424 -39.34 -2.56 24.06
CA ASN A 424 -40.04 -3.83 24.22
C ASN A 424 -39.14 -5.01 23.83
N GLU A 425 -38.42 -5.57 24.81
CA GLU A 425 -37.55 -6.73 24.64
C GLU A 425 -38.29 -8.01 24.22
N GLN A 426 -39.63 -8.07 24.36
CA GLN A 426 -40.42 -9.26 24.01
C GLN A 426 -40.73 -9.35 22.51
N ASN A 427 -40.49 -8.29 21.75
CA ASN A 427 -40.63 -8.30 20.30
C ASN A 427 -39.51 -7.47 19.65
N PRO A 428 -38.27 -7.99 19.63
CA PRO A 428 -37.15 -7.31 19.00
C PRO A 428 -37.43 -7.08 17.51
N PRO A 429 -37.01 -5.94 16.94
CA PRO A 429 -37.17 -5.66 15.53
C PRO A 429 -36.54 -6.74 14.66
N LYS A 430 -37.10 -6.92 13.47
CA LYS A 430 -36.70 -7.95 12.52
C LYS A 430 -36.59 -7.33 11.13
N THR A 431 -35.61 -7.78 10.36
CA THR A 431 -35.39 -7.31 8.98
C THR A 431 -35.00 -8.45 8.05
N THR A 432 -34.88 -8.16 6.76
CA THR A 432 -34.42 -9.08 5.72
C THR A 432 -32.97 -8.79 5.34
N TYR A 433 -32.26 -9.84 4.94
CA TYR A 433 -30.91 -9.74 4.39
C TYR A 433 -30.77 -10.58 3.12
N THR A 434 -29.75 -10.27 2.32
CA THR A 434 -29.20 -11.14 1.27
C THR A 434 -27.70 -11.30 1.48
N ILE A 435 -27.16 -12.49 1.23
CA ILE A 435 -25.73 -12.79 1.29
C ILE A 435 -25.35 -13.53 0.01
N ASP A 436 -24.36 -12.99 -0.69
CA ASP A 436 -23.72 -13.62 -1.84
C ASP A 436 -22.30 -14.03 -1.44
N VAL A 437 -21.99 -15.32 -1.57
CA VAL A 437 -20.64 -15.86 -1.35
C VAL A 437 -20.11 -16.37 -2.68
N THR A 438 -18.96 -15.87 -3.10
CA THR A 438 -18.26 -16.36 -4.29
C THR A 438 -16.91 -16.95 -3.91
N LEU A 439 -16.73 -18.22 -4.23
CA LEU A 439 -15.47 -18.93 -4.10
C LEU A 439 -14.74 -18.91 -5.45
N GLU A 440 -13.47 -18.50 -5.44
CA GLU A 440 -12.63 -18.48 -6.63
C GLU A 440 -11.37 -19.32 -6.41
N ARG A 441 -11.21 -20.39 -7.20
CA ARG A 441 -9.98 -21.18 -7.16
C ARG A 441 -8.86 -20.41 -7.83
N LEU A 442 -7.80 -20.13 -7.09
CA LEU A 442 -6.65 -19.39 -7.58
C LEU A 442 -5.58 -20.33 -8.13
N ASN A 443 -4.79 -19.84 -9.09
CA ASN A 443 -3.64 -20.58 -9.63
C ASN A 443 -2.37 -20.43 -8.79
N LYS A 444 -2.34 -19.50 -7.84
CA LYS A 444 -1.21 -19.18 -6.95
C LYS A 444 -1.73 -18.38 -5.74
N PRO A 445 -0.92 -18.24 -4.68
CA PRO A 445 -1.32 -17.64 -3.39
C PRO A 445 -0.92 -16.16 -3.24
N ASN A 446 -0.29 -15.55 -4.24
CA ASN A 446 0.12 -14.16 -4.10
C ASN A 446 -1.14 -13.27 -4.02
N TYR A 447 -1.27 -12.47 -2.97
CA TYR A 447 -2.49 -11.70 -2.70
C TYR A 447 -2.17 -10.30 -2.13
N PRO A 448 -1.82 -9.32 -2.97
CA PRO A 448 -1.72 -7.92 -2.54
C PRO A 448 -3.08 -7.42 -2.04
N LEU A 449 -3.07 -6.66 -0.95
CA LEU A 449 -4.25 -5.95 -0.45
C LEU A 449 -4.44 -4.61 -1.17
N MET A 450 -3.35 -4.01 -1.66
CA MET A 450 -3.37 -2.73 -2.37
C MET A 450 -2.67 -2.88 -3.71
N HIS A 451 -3.45 -2.83 -4.79
CA HIS A 451 -2.96 -3.13 -6.13
C HIS A 451 -2.14 -1.98 -6.73
N ASN A 452 -1.06 -2.34 -7.43
CA ASN A 452 -0.20 -1.46 -8.25
C ASN A 452 0.52 -0.30 -7.51
N ILE A 453 0.48 -0.22 -6.17
CA ILE A 453 1.00 0.92 -5.41
C ILE A 453 2.52 1.11 -5.52
N SER A 454 3.29 0.03 -5.66
CA SER A 454 4.75 0.05 -5.80
C SER A 454 5.20 0.86 -7.02
N SER A 455 4.35 0.97 -8.05
CA SER A 455 4.62 1.77 -9.26
C SER A 455 4.86 3.25 -8.97
N LEU A 456 4.42 3.74 -7.79
CA LEU A 456 4.60 5.13 -7.34
C LEU A 456 5.87 5.34 -6.48
N ALA A 457 6.53 4.26 -6.04
CA ALA A 457 7.74 4.35 -5.23
C ALA A 457 8.87 5.15 -5.93
N PRO A 458 9.13 5.00 -7.24
CA PRO A 458 10.12 5.81 -7.95
C PRO A 458 9.78 7.30 -7.95
N TYR A 459 8.51 7.65 -8.17
CA TYR A 459 8.06 9.03 -8.17
C TYR A 459 8.25 9.68 -6.79
N LEU A 460 7.83 9.00 -5.72
CA LEU A 460 8.03 9.48 -4.35
C LEU A 460 9.51 9.61 -3.99
N ALA A 461 10.33 8.60 -4.32
CA ALA A 461 11.76 8.61 -4.07
C ALA A 461 12.43 9.80 -4.76
N VAL A 462 12.20 10.00 -6.06
CA VAL A 462 12.79 11.13 -6.79
C VAL A 462 12.28 12.47 -6.25
N PHE A 463 10.99 12.58 -5.88
CA PHE A 463 10.41 13.79 -5.31
C PHE A 463 11.14 14.23 -4.03
N ARG A 464 11.58 13.25 -3.24
CA ARG A 464 12.32 13.41 -1.99
C ARG A 464 13.84 13.29 -2.14
N GLU A 465 14.36 13.31 -3.36
CA GLU A 465 15.81 13.19 -3.63
C GLU A 465 16.40 11.92 -3.00
N GLY A 466 15.75 10.79 -3.28
CA GLY A 466 16.05 9.48 -2.76
C GLY A 466 16.15 8.40 -3.81
N LEU A 467 16.04 7.16 -3.34
CA LEU A 467 16.09 5.94 -4.15
C LEU A 467 15.04 4.93 -3.66
N VAL A 468 14.83 3.88 -4.42
CA VAL A 468 13.89 2.80 -4.10
C VAL A 468 14.69 1.58 -3.66
N LEU A 469 14.19 0.85 -2.66
CA LEU A 469 14.62 -0.51 -2.33
C LEU A 469 13.41 -1.44 -2.49
N ALA A 470 13.39 -2.17 -3.60
CA ALA A 470 12.34 -3.13 -3.91
C ALA A 470 12.93 -4.48 -4.31
N ASP A 471 12.30 -5.55 -3.83
CA ASP A 471 12.71 -6.93 -4.07
C ASP A 471 11.45 -7.83 -4.07
N GLU A 472 11.40 -8.81 -4.97
CA GLU A 472 10.26 -9.73 -5.10
C GLU A 472 10.09 -10.64 -3.87
N ASP A 473 11.14 -10.84 -3.09
CA ASP A 473 11.12 -11.70 -1.91
C ASP A 473 10.55 -11.02 -0.66
N PHE A 474 10.12 -9.76 -0.75
CA PHE A 474 9.61 -9.00 0.38
C PHE A 474 8.18 -9.37 0.81
N THR A 475 7.47 -10.18 0.03
CA THR A 475 6.11 -10.63 0.34
C THR A 475 6.06 -11.79 1.34
N ILE A 476 4.95 -11.87 2.10
CA ILE A 476 4.66 -12.98 3.02
C ILE A 476 4.25 -14.28 2.33
N TYR A 477 3.90 -14.28 1.04
CA TYR A 477 3.40 -15.47 0.32
C TYR A 477 4.50 -16.31 -0.34
N GLN A 478 5.35 -16.95 0.48
CA GLN A 478 6.42 -17.87 0.04
C GLN A 478 6.03 -19.37 0.17
N GLU A 479 6.65 -20.24 -0.63
CA GLU A 479 6.31 -21.68 -0.74
C GLU A 479 6.15 -22.46 0.58
N PRO A 480 7.02 -22.29 1.62
CA PRO A 480 6.85 -22.99 2.89
C PRO A 480 5.50 -22.71 3.58
N LEU A 481 4.92 -21.52 3.38
CA LEU A 481 3.63 -21.13 3.95
C LEU A 481 2.43 -21.85 3.33
N LEU A 482 2.54 -22.19 2.06
CA LEU A 482 1.45 -22.80 1.30
C LEU A 482 1.16 -24.23 1.74
N SER A 483 1.95 -24.75 2.66
CA SER A 483 1.79 -26.06 3.26
C SER A 483 1.07 -26.04 4.62
N GLN A 484 0.79 -24.86 5.18
CA GLN A 484 0.04 -24.69 6.43
C GLN A 484 -1.48 -24.67 6.16
N ARG A 485 -2.27 -25.26 7.07
CA ARG A 485 -3.73 -25.15 7.06
C ARG A 485 -4.17 -23.81 7.64
N PHE A 486 -5.26 -23.25 7.11
CA PHE A 486 -5.93 -22.05 7.62
C PHE A 486 -4.94 -20.89 7.74
N CYS A 487 -4.49 -20.36 6.60
CA CYS A 487 -3.58 -19.23 6.57
C CYS A 487 -4.09 -18.16 5.59
N GLY A 488 -4.94 -17.27 6.10
CA GLY A 488 -5.48 -16.13 5.37
C GLY A 488 -5.11 -14.78 6.00
N ASP A 489 -5.20 -14.65 7.32
CA ASP A 489 -4.90 -13.41 8.04
C ASP A 489 -3.46 -13.41 8.62
N PRO A 490 -2.58 -12.45 8.22
CA PRO A 490 -1.22 -12.34 8.74
C PRO A 490 -1.12 -12.19 10.26
N SER A 491 -2.22 -11.79 10.90
CA SER A 491 -2.33 -11.64 12.33
C SER A 491 -2.64 -12.95 13.08
N GLU A 492 -2.81 -14.10 12.43
CA GLU A 492 -3.07 -15.40 13.09
C GLU A 492 -1.80 -15.97 13.79
N THR A 493 -1.89 -16.21 15.12
CA THR A 493 -0.74 -16.69 15.93
C THR A 493 -0.48 -18.19 15.86
N LEU A 494 -1.52 -18.98 15.59
CA LEU A 494 -1.49 -20.41 15.82
C LEU A 494 -1.86 -21.10 14.52
N ASN A 495 -1.01 -22.03 14.07
CA ASN A 495 -1.61 -23.22 13.48
C ASN A 495 -2.47 -23.80 14.62
N PRO A 496 -3.82 -23.73 14.57
CA PRO A 496 -4.65 -24.13 15.69
C PRO A 496 -4.46 -25.63 16.00
N TYR A 497 -3.84 -26.37 15.07
CA TYR A 497 -3.70 -27.81 15.10
C TYR A 497 -2.23 -28.23 15.16
N PRO A 498 -1.73 -28.72 16.30
CA PRO A 498 -0.50 -29.49 16.31
C PRO A 498 -0.77 -30.81 15.56
N ASP A 499 -0.39 -30.87 14.28
CA ASP A 499 -0.25 -32.13 13.57
C ASP A 499 0.62 -33.04 14.45
N LYS A 500 0.05 -34.12 15.00
CA LYS A 500 0.74 -35.04 15.93
C LYS A 500 2.00 -35.60 15.24
N GLY A 501 3.15 -34.96 15.46
CA GLY A 501 4.44 -35.36 14.90
C GLY A 501 5.06 -34.42 13.86
N LYS A 502 4.48 -33.25 13.54
CA LYS A 502 5.17 -32.19 12.79
C LYS A 502 5.54 -31.02 13.71
N GLU A 503 6.70 -30.40 13.49
CA GLU A 503 7.10 -29.20 14.22
C GLU A 503 6.03 -28.11 14.08
N ARG A 504 5.80 -27.34 15.16
CA ARG A 504 4.97 -26.13 15.12
C ARG A 504 5.64 -25.12 14.20
N VAL A 505 5.31 -25.16 12.91
CA VAL A 505 5.60 -24.03 12.02
C VAL A 505 4.74 -22.89 12.55
N GLY A 506 5.38 -21.78 12.95
CA GLY A 506 4.66 -20.62 13.46
C GLY A 506 3.63 -20.11 12.45
N GLY A 507 2.51 -19.57 12.92
CA GLY A 507 1.52 -18.94 12.05
C GLY A 507 2.09 -17.77 11.24
N LEU A 508 1.25 -17.10 10.44
CA LEU A 508 1.67 -16.04 9.51
C LEU A 508 2.46 -14.90 10.19
N MET A 509 2.27 -14.66 11.49
CA MET A 509 3.07 -13.69 12.25
C MET A 509 4.57 -14.02 12.28
N ASN A 510 4.95 -15.29 12.42
CA ASN A 510 6.36 -15.69 12.45
C ASN A 510 7.01 -15.56 11.08
N ILE A 511 6.25 -15.80 10.00
CA ILE A 511 6.70 -15.50 8.64
C ILE A 511 6.84 -13.99 8.48
N SER A 512 5.83 -13.21 8.85
CA SER A 512 5.86 -11.75 8.75
C SER A 512 7.12 -11.20 9.44
N ASN A 513 7.44 -11.69 10.64
CA ASN A 513 8.68 -11.34 11.34
C ASN A 513 9.94 -11.78 10.58
N SER A 514 9.97 -12.99 10.02
CA SER A 514 11.13 -13.50 9.27
C SER A 514 11.39 -12.68 8.01
N ILE A 515 10.34 -12.31 7.29
CA ILE A 515 10.42 -11.46 6.10
C ILE A 515 10.77 -10.02 6.49
N ALA A 516 10.19 -9.48 7.57
CA ALA A 516 10.56 -8.16 8.09
C ALA A 516 12.05 -8.08 8.47
N VAL A 517 12.60 -9.14 9.09
CA VAL A 517 14.04 -9.26 9.36
C VAL A 517 14.85 -9.23 8.06
N LYS A 518 14.47 -10.03 7.05
CA LYS A 518 15.15 -10.04 5.74
C LYS A 518 15.13 -8.66 5.07
N ILE A 519 13.98 -7.97 5.08
CA ILE A 519 13.85 -6.61 4.54
C ILE A 519 14.76 -5.65 5.30
N LYS A 520 14.78 -5.73 6.64
CA LYS A 520 15.63 -4.90 7.47
C LYS A 520 17.12 -5.14 7.19
N GLU A 521 17.54 -6.39 7.00
CA GLU A 521 18.91 -6.72 6.59
C GLU A 521 19.27 -6.05 5.25
N ARG A 522 18.40 -6.13 4.24
CA ARG A 522 18.59 -5.42 2.96
C ARG A 522 18.68 -3.90 3.13
N LEU A 523 17.85 -3.34 4.01
CA LEU A 523 17.88 -1.91 4.33
C LEU A 523 19.21 -1.53 5.01
N ILE A 524 19.69 -2.33 5.97
CA ILE A 524 20.98 -2.12 6.65
C ILE A 524 22.14 -2.19 5.65
N ASP A 525 22.16 -3.19 4.77
CA ASP A 525 23.18 -3.32 3.71
C ASP A 525 23.26 -2.06 2.85
N LEU A 526 22.10 -1.57 2.40
CA LEU A 526 22.00 -0.35 1.62
C LEU A 526 22.47 0.88 2.42
N LEU A 527 22.00 1.04 3.67
CA LEU A 527 22.40 2.16 4.54
C LEU A 527 23.91 2.17 4.82
N GLY A 528 24.53 0.99 4.97
CA GLY A 528 25.97 0.81 5.10
C GLY A 528 26.72 1.18 3.82
N ALA A 529 26.20 0.76 2.66
CA ALA A 529 26.75 1.12 1.35
C ALA A 529 26.71 2.64 1.11
N LEU A 530 25.62 3.31 1.50
CA LEU A 530 25.46 4.77 1.34
C LEU A 530 26.49 5.59 2.13
N VAL A 531 26.98 5.08 3.26
CA VAL A 531 28.02 5.75 4.06
C VAL A 531 29.43 5.22 3.77
N GLY A 532 29.58 4.35 2.76
CA GLY A 532 30.86 3.75 2.39
C GLY A 532 31.42 2.78 3.44
N LYS A 533 30.55 2.18 4.26
CA LYS A 533 30.93 1.24 5.32
C LYS A 533 30.03 -0.01 5.33
N ALA A 534 30.07 -0.77 4.23
CA ALA A 534 29.25 -1.97 4.07
C ALA A 534 29.52 -3.07 5.13
N ASP A 535 30.70 -3.11 5.73
CA ASP A 535 31.10 -4.14 6.72
C ASP A 535 30.89 -3.71 8.19
N THR A 536 30.08 -2.68 8.44
CA THR A 536 29.83 -2.12 9.78
C THR A 536 28.77 -2.92 10.53
N THR A 537 28.87 -3.04 11.86
CA THR A 537 27.79 -3.68 12.63
C THR A 537 26.54 -2.79 12.69
N PRO A 538 25.33 -3.35 12.89
CA PRO A 538 24.11 -2.56 13.04
C PRO A 538 24.19 -1.48 14.13
N GLU A 539 24.85 -1.76 15.26
CA GLU A 539 25.00 -0.81 16.38
C GLU A 539 25.91 0.38 16.01
N GLU A 540 27.01 0.12 15.30
CA GLU A 540 27.89 1.16 14.79
C GLU A 540 27.19 1.99 13.71
N LEU A 541 26.37 1.35 12.86
CA LEU A 541 25.57 2.04 11.84
C LEU A 541 24.46 2.91 12.48
N ALA A 542 23.79 2.41 13.52
CA ALA A 542 22.82 3.17 14.31
C ALA A 542 23.45 4.43 14.93
N GLN A 543 24.68 4.33 15.46
CA GLN A 543 25.43 5.49 15.96
C GLN A 543 25.72 6.52 14.86
N ILE A 544 26.05 6.07 13.65
CA ILE A 544 26.28 6.96 12.52
C ILE A 544 25.00 7.72 12.18
N TYR A 545 23.87 7.01 11.99
CA TYR A 545 22.61 7.64 11.58
C TYR A 545 21.98 8.52 12.67
N SER A 546 22.08 8.12 13.94
CA SER A 546 21.61 8.95 15.07
C SER A 546 22.42 10.26 15.23
N SER A 547 23.66 10.30 14.75
CA SER A 547 24.51 11.50 14.82
C SER A 547 24.33 12.48 13.65
N ARG A 548 23.49 12.15 12.66
CA ARG A 548 23.29 13.00 11.48
C ARG A 548 22.45 14.23 11.83
N ASP A 549 22.79 15.36 11.23
CA ASP A 549 22.00 16.61 11.34
C ASP A 549 20.60 16.48 10.72
N SER A 550 20.42 15.55 9.78
CA SER A 550 19.14 15.26 9.13
C SER A 550 18.88 13.76 9.12
N PRO A 551 17.66 13.32 9.52
CA PRO A 551 17.32 11.91 9.54
C PRO A 551 17.24 11.36 8.12
N MET A 552 17.54 10.07 7.98
CA MET A 552 17.17 9.31 6.79
C MET A 552 15.68 8.96 6.89
N TYR A 553 14.91 9.30 5.86
CA TYR A 553 13.48 9.00 5.80
C TYR A 553 13.25 7.70 5.04
N VAL A 554 12.33 6.88 5.54
CA VAL A 554 11.92 5.63 4.89
C VAL A 554 10.41 5.65 4.68
N GLY A 555 9.98 5.61 3.42
CA GLY A 555 8.58 5.49 3.05
C GLY A 555 8.26 4.07 2.63
N ILE A 556 7.31 3.41 3.29
CA ILE A 556 6.82 2.10 2.85
C ILE A 556 5.67 2.34 1.86
N VAL A 557 5.90 2.07 0.58
CA VAL A 557 4.93 2.19 -0.52
C VAL A 557 4.48 0.78 -0.91
N ALA A 558 3.84 0.11 0.03
CA ALA A 558 3.39 -1.27 -0.08
C ALA A 558 2.33 -1.56 1.01
N ASP A 559 1.48 -2.56 0.79
CA ASP A 559 0.59 -3.09 1.82
C ASP A 559 1.35 -4.02 2.78
N THR A 560 0.64 -4.57 3.77
CA THR A 560 1.22 -5.44 4.81
C THR A 560 1.50 -6.88 4.34
N ASN A 561 0.95 -7.32 3.21
CA ASN A 561 1.31 -8.61 2.61
C ASN A 561 2.56 -8.51 1.73
N MET A 562 2.85 -7.28 1.27
CA MET A 562 3.95 -6.95 0.38
C MET A 562 5.20 -6.44 1.13
N ILE A 563 5.01 -5.60 2.14
CA ILE A 563 6.04 -5.21 3.12
C ILE A 563 5.43 -5.39 4.51
N PRO A 564 5.65 -6.54 5.18
CA PRO A 564 4.96 -6.88 6.40
C PRO A 564 5.33 -6.02 7.59
N MET A 565 4.39 -5.87 8.52
CA MET A 565 4.70 -5.35 9.83
C MET A 565 5.43 -6.41 10.67
N PHE A 566 6.25 -5.95 11.62
CA PHE A 566 6.79 -6.83 12.65
C PHE A 566 5.78 -6.96 13.79
N TYR A 567 5.55 -8.19 14.24
CA TYR A 567 4.67 -8.54 15.35
C TYR A 567 5.47 -8.67 16.65
N TYR A 568 5.22 -7.75 17.58
CA TYR A 568 5.84 -7.75 18.90
C TYR A 568 5.09 -8.68 19.88
N PRO A 569 5.80 -9.31 20.84
CA PRO A 569 5.19 -10.15 21.86
C PRO A 569 4.18 -9.40 22.75
N THR A 570 3.05 -10.04 23.05
CA THR A 570 1.87 -9.43 23.68
C THR A 570 1.71 -9.72 25.16
N LYS A 571 2.75 -9.99 25.96
CA LYS A 571 2.59 -10.41 27.37
C LYS A 571 1.65 -9.46 28.14
N GLY A 572 0.38 -9.87 28.34
CA GLY A 572 -0.68 -9.08 28.99
C GLY A 572 -1.74 -8.42 28.09
N GLN A 573 -1.69 -8.57 26.77
CA GLN A 573 -2.78 -8.25 25.83
C GLN A 573 -3.44 -9.56 25.38
N GLY A 574 -4.78 -9.57 25.28
CA GLY A 574 -5.56 -10.77 24.97
C GLY A 574 -5.23 -11.39 23.61
N ALA A 575 -5.69 -12.62 23.39
CA ALA A 575 -5.55 -13.35 22.13
C ALA A 575 -6.88 -13.31 21.36
N GLU A 576 -7.50 -12.13 21.26
CA GLU A 576 -8.79 -11.96 20.58
C GLU A 576 -8.57 -12.01 19.05
N GLN A 577 -9.13 -13.03 18.41
CA GLN A 577 -9.01 -13.29 16.97
C GLN A 577 -9.46 -12.08 16.13
N GLN A 578 -10.52 -11.41 16.57
CA GLN A 578 -11.16 -10.31 15.86
C GLN A 578 -10.30 -9.03 15.84
N GLU A 579 -9.41 -8.86 16.81
CA GLU A 579 -8.46 -7.73 16.86
C GLU A 579 -7.20 -8.01 16.03
N GLY A 580 -6.99 -9.27 15.64
CA GLY A 580 -5.72 -9.79 15.17
C GLY A 580 -4.72 -10.01 16.29
N TYR A 581 -3.90 -11.06 16.19
CA TYR A 581 -2.95 -11.37 17.25
C TYR A 581 -1.64 -10.57 17.13
N GLY A 582 -0.84 -10.56 18.20
CA GLY A 582 0.40 -9.79 18.28
C GLY A 582 0.17 -8.28 18.37
N ILE A 583 1.25 -7.52 18.53
CA ILE A 583 1.22 -6.06 18.29
C ILE A 583 1.94 -5.83 16.96
N ALA A 584 1.21 -5.62 15.87
CA ALA A 584 1.82 -5.33 14.57
C ALA A 584 2.31 -3.88 14.52
N GLY A 585 3.50 -3.63 13.98
CA GLY A 585 3.95 -2.28 13.68
C GLY A 585 5.23 -2.15 12.84
N ASP A 586 5.35 -1.01 12.17
CA ASP A 586 6.50 -0.65 11.33
C ASP A 586 7.68 -0.06 12.13
N LEU A 587 7.54 0.10 13.45
CA LEU A 587 8.61 0.59 14.33
C LEU A 587 9.89 -0.24 14.23
N PHE A 588 9.79 -1.51 13.83
CA PHE A 588 10.93 -2.39 13.64
C PHE A 588 11.90 -1.88 12.57
N TYR A 589 11.36 -1.25 11.51
CA TYR A 589 12.17 -0.63 10.46
C TYR A 589 12.79 0.70 10.89
N SER A 590 12.30 1.31 11.97
CA SER A 590 12.80 2.63 12.43
C SER A 590 14.11 2.53 13.21
N SER A 591 14.40 1.37 13.81
CA SER A 591 15.61 1.13 14.57
C SER A 591 16.52 0.17 13.79
N ILE A 592 17.70 0.66 13.42
CA ILE A 592 18.72 -0.07 12.66
C ILE A 592 19.19 -1.29 13.46
N ASP A 593 19.31 -1.16 14.77
CA ASP A 593 19.84 -2.18 15.69
C ASP A 593 18.76 -2.86 16.55
N ALA A 594 17.47 -2.76 16.22
CA ALA A 594 16.42 -3.53 16.90
C ALA A 594 16.73 -5.03 16.89
N ASP A 595 16.63 -5.70 18.05
CA ASP A 595 16.88 -7.12 18.24
C ASP A 595 15.60 -7.93 17.96
N PRO A 596 15.53 -8.70 16.85
CA PRO A 596 14.36 -9.53 16.55
C PRO A 596 14.18 -10.70 17.52
N ALA A 597 15.22 -11.12 18.25
CA ALA A 597 15.14 -12.18 19.24
C ALA A 597 14.68 -11.70 20.63
N SER A 598 14.78 -10.39 20.89
CA SER A 598 14.38 -9.77 22.16
C SER A 598 13.61 -8.44 21.97
N PRO A 599 12.52 -8.41 21.18
CA PRO A 599 11.74 -7.19 20.99
C PRO A 599 11.05 -6.73 22.29
N PRO A 600 10.89 -5.41 22.52
CA PRO A 600 11.19 -4.31 21.61
C PRO A 600 12.62 -3.75 21.77
N TRP A 601 13.54 -4.45 22.42
CA TRP A 601 14.88 -3.93 22.73
C TRP A 601 15.80 -3.89 21.50
N ASP A 602 16.85 -3.08 21.56
CA ASP A 602 17.97 -3.12 20.61
C ASP A 602 18.97 -4.26 20.95
N LEU A 603 19.92 -4.53 20.05
CA LEU A 603 20.99 -5.52 20.22
C LEU A 603 21.87 -5.25 21.46
N GLY A 604 21.86 -4.02 21.98
CA GLY A 604 22.54 -3.62 23.22
C GLY A 604 21.68 -3.77 24.48
N GLY A 605 20.44 -4.26 24.37
CA GLY A 605 19.49 -4.39 25.47
C GLY A 605 18.89 -3.07 25.97
N LYS A 606 18.92 -2.00 25.17
CA LYS A 606 18.32 -0.69 25.49
C LYS A 606 17.03 -0.47 24.70
N LYS A 607 16.31 0.59 25.06
CA LYS A 607 15.11 1.01 24.30
C LYS A 607 15.54 1.49 22.92
N PRO A 608 14.82 1.11 21.85
CA PRO A 608 15.15 1.50 20.50
C PRO A 608 15.06 3.02 20.36
N THR A 609 16.03 3.62 19.68
CA THR A 609 16.15 5.08 19.56
C THR A 609 15.47 5.65 18.31
N GLY A 610 15.17 4.83 17.31
CA GLY A 610 14.44 5.23 16.10
C GLY A 610 15.30 6.14 15.22
N GLU A 611 16.40 5.62 14.68
CA GLU A 611 17.38 6.39 13.89
C GLU A 611 16.85 6.77 12.51
N LEU A 612 15.80 6.08 12.03
CA LEU A 612 15.15 6.31 10.75
C LEU A 612 13.72 6.83 10.96
N ALA A 613 13.35 7.85 10.20
CA ALA A 613 11.99 8.38 10.19
C ALA A 613 11.12 7.54 9.23
N VAL A 614 10.44 6.53 9.76
CA VAL A 614 9.61 5.59 8.99
C VAL A 614 8.16 6.03 8.97
N GLY A 615 7.53 5.96 7.79
CA GLY A 615 6.09 6.06 7.62
C GLY A 615 5.59 5.19 6.47
N ARG A 616 4.39 4.64 6.59
CA ARG A 616 3.72 3.93 5.51
C ARG A 616 2.89 4.92 4.67
N VAL A 617 2.96 4.75 3.35
CA VAL A 617 2.24 5.55 2.36
C VAL A 617 1.27 4.60 1.67
N ASP A 618 0.05 4.55 2.19
CA ASP A 618 -1.00 3.59 1.84
C ASP A 618 -2.31 4.27 1.44
N GLY A 619 -3.25 3.45 0.98
CA GLY A 619 -4.57 3.83 0.48
C GLY A 619 -5.33 2.59 0.02
N TRP A 620 -6.40 2.73 -0.74
CA TRP A 620 -7.08 1.55 -1.30
C TRP A 620 -6.29 0.86 -2.41
N ASP A 621 -5.62 1.64 -3.25
CA ASP A 621 -4.86 1.19 -4.40
C ASP A 621 -3.91 2.30 -4.89
N ALA A 622 -3.30 2.10 -6.06
CA ALA A 622 -2.43 3.09 -6.70
C ALA A 622 -3.11 4.44 -6.95
N GLN A 623 -4.43 4.50 -7.17
CA GLN A 623 -5.14 5.76 -7.37
C GLN A 623 -5.11 6.59 -6.10
N ASP A 624 -5.50 6.00 -4.97
CA ASP A 624 -5.50 6.64 -3.66
C ASP A 624 -4.09 7.06 -3.22
N VAL A 625 -3.10 6.19 -3.40
CA VAL A 625 -1.70 6.50 -3.04
C VAL A 625 -1.14 7.61 -3.92
N SER A 626 -1.48 7.64 -5.21
CA SER A 626 -1.05 8.72 -6.12
C SER A 626 -1.65 10.06 -5.69
N ALA A 627 -2.94 10.07 -5.30
CA ALA A 627 -3.62 11.23 -4.78
C ALA A 627 -3.02 11.68 -3.44
N LEU A 628 -2.69 10.74 -2.54
CA LEU A 628 -2.02 11.00 -1.25
C LEU A 628 -0.66 11.66 -1.46
N ILE A 629 0.19 11.08 -2.30
CA ILE A 629 1.50 11.65 -2.62
C ILE A 629 1.31 13.06 -3.19
N ALA A 630 0.41 13.24 -4.15
CA ALA A 630 0.16 14.52 -4.79
C ALA A 630 -0.32 15.60 -3.79
N ARG A 631 -1.30 15.30 -2.94
CA ARG A 631 -1.80 16.29 -1.95
C ARG A 631 -0.80 16.63 -0.85
N VAL A 632 0.12 15.72 -0.52
CA VAL A 632 1.23 15.98 0.40
C VAL A 632 2.33 16.80 -0.28
N ALA A 633 2.70 16.42 -1.51
CA ALA A 633 3.74 17.07 -2.30
C ALA A 633 3.39 18.51 -2.69
N PHE A 634 2.13 18.75 -3.05
CA PHE A 634 1.60 20.02 -3.53
C PHE A 634 0.62 20.66 -2.52
N TYR A 635 0.87 20.42 -1.24
CA TYR A 635 0.01 20.89 -0.14
C TYR A 635 -0.24 22.39 -0.18
N ARG A 636 0.79 23.19 -0.49
CA ARG A 636 0.70 24.67 -0.48
C ARG A 636 -0.16 25.20 -1.62
N GLU A 637 -0.19 24.48 -2.72
CA GLU A 637 -0.93 24.81 -3.94
C GLU A 637 -2.43 24.52 -3.76
N ILE A 638 -2.79 23.51 -2.96
CA ILE A 638 -4.17 23.08 -2.77
C ILE A 638 -4.85 23.61 -1.51
N MET A 639 -4.09 23.98 -0.46
CA MET A 639 -4.67 24.33 0.85
C MET A 639 -5.68 25.49 0.81
N GLY A 640 -5.57 26.38 -0.20
CA GLY A 640 -6.50 27.49 -0.40
C GLY A 640 -7.88 27.10 -0.95
N ALA A 641 -8.04 25.86 -1.44
CA ALA A 641 -9.31 25.35 -1.96
C ALA A 641 -10.30 24.96 -0.85
N TYR A 642 -9.82 24.82 0.39
CA TYR A 642 -10.60 24.30 1.51
C TYR A 642 -11.07 25.42 2.45
N GLN A 643 -12.29 25.28 2.97
CA GLN A 643 -12.89 26.24 3.90
C GLN A 643 -12.74 25.77 5.35
N GLY A 644 -12.41 26.69 6.24
CA GLY A 644 -12.28 26.41 7.67
C GLY A 644 -13.58 26.62 8.44
N ILE A 645 -13.54 26.27 9.72
CA ILE A 645 -14.69 26.40 10.62
C ILE A 645 -15.01 27.88 10.88
N ARG A 646 -16.30 28.21 10.98
CA ARG A 646 -16.80 29.56 11.33
C ARG A 646 -16.20 30.70 10.48
N GLY A 647 -15.89 30.43 9.21
CA GLY A 647 -15.33 31.42 8.27
C GLY A 647 -13.82 31.67 8.43
N ASN A 648 -13.12 30.88 9.25
CA ASN A 648 -11.66 30.91 9.33
C ASN A 648 -11.01 30.22 8.11
N SER A 649 -9.71 30.41 7.93
CA SER A 649 -8.95 29.61 6.98
C SER A 649 -8.93 28.14 7.44
N TRP A 650 -9.04 27.20 6.49
CA TRP A 650 -8.98 25.78 6.79
C TRP A 650 -7.70 25.39 7.53
N LYS A 651 -6.55 25.94 7.12
CA LYS A 651 -5.24 25.68 7.72
C LYS A 651 -5.18 26.03 9.22
N ASP A 652 -6.01 26.99 9.65
CA ASP A 652 -6.08 27.52 11.02
C ASP A 652 -7.28 26.93 11.79
N SER A 653 -7.91 25.87 11.29
CA SER A 653 -9.07 25.23 11.92
C SER A 653 -8.69 23.87 12.53
N ALA A 654 -9.11 23.61 13.76
CA ALA A 654 -8.86 22.35 14.45
C ALA A 654 -10.10 21.83 15.20
N MET A 655 -10.13 20.51 15.43
CA MET A 655 -11.18 19.81 16.16
C MET A 655 -10.57 18.91 17.24
N ASN A 656 -11.23 18.82 18.40
CA ASN A 656 -11.00 17.71 19.32
C ASN A 656 -12.29 17.04 19.81
N THR A 657 -12.26 15.72 20.03
CA THR A 657 -13.41 14.94 20.53
C THR A 657 -13.00 13.87 21.54
N PHE A 658 -13.84 13.63 22.57
CA PHE A 658 -13.55 12.68 23.66
C PHE A 658 -14.74 11.79 24.03
N GLY A 659 -14.59 10.48 23.98
CA GLY A 659 -15.59 9.48 24.34
C GLY A 659 -16.12 9.59 25.77
N SER A 660 -17.34 9.11 26.03
CA SER A 660 -18.06 9.29 27.30
C SER A 660 -17.87 8.16 28.33
N LYS A 661 -17.26 7.04 27.97
CA LYS A 661 -17.06 5.89 28.87
C LYS A 661 -15.74 5.99 29.65
N ILE A 662 -15.75 5.67 30.94
CA ILE A 662 -14.55 5.61 31.80
C ILE A 662 -13.56 4.56 31.24
N PRO A 663 -12.25 4.84 31.18
CA PRO A 663 -11.54 5.98 31.79
C PRO A 663 -11.59 7.30 31.02
N VAL A 664 -12.15 7.31 29.80
CA VAL A 664 -12.29 8.52 28.95
C VAL A 664 -13.25 9.55 29.57
N GLY A 665 -14.23 9.11 30.37
CA GLY A 665 -15.22 9.98 31.04
C GLY A 665 -14.67 11.05 32.02
N ALA A 666 -13.37 11.02 32.38
CA ALA A 666 -12.72 12.10 33.13
C ALA A 666 -12.26 13.29 32.23
N ALA A 667 -12.61 13.29 30.94
CA ALA A 667 -12.00 14.10 29.89
C ALA A 667 -12.37 15.58 29.80
N LYS A 668 -13.34 16.13 30.57
CA LYS A 668 -13.69 17.56 30.43
C LYS A 668 -12.45 18.45 30.64
N THR A 669 -11.65 18.16 31.67
CA THR A 669 -10.39 18.86 31.94
C THR A 669 -9.34 18.65 30.85
N VAL A 670 -9.24 17.45 30.26
CA VAL A 670 -8.26 17.15 29.21
C VAL A 670 -8.64 17.88 27.91
N THR A 671 -9.93 17.89 27.58
CA THR A 671 -10.43 18.52 26.38
C THR A 671 -10.32 20.05 26.45
N GLU A 672 -10.69 20.65 27.59
CA GLU A 672 -10.48 22.09 27.83
C GLU A 672 -8.99 22.48 27.76
N LYS A 673 -8.10 21.62 28.27
CA LYS A 673 -6.64 21.82 28.15
C LYS A 673 -6.17 21.77 26.70
N LEU A 674 -6.63 20.79 25.90
CA LEU A 674 -6.29 20.71 24.48
C LEU A 674 -6.85 21.88 23.67
N ASP A 675 -8.10 22.26 23.91
CA ASP A 675 -8.70 23.45 23.29
C ASP A 675 -7.86 24.69 23.55
N LYS A 676 -7.45 24.87 24.80
CA LYS A 676 -6.60 25.97 25.20
C LYS A 676 -5.26 25.90 24.46
N SER A 677 -4.61 24.74 24.42
CA SER A 677 -3.34 24.56 23.69
C SER A 677 -3.48 24.84 22.19
N PHE A 678 -4.55 24.40 21.54
CA PHE A 678 -4.82 24.69 20.14
C PHE A 678 -5.07 26.19 19.91
N ARG A 679 -5.88 26.85 20.74
CA ARG A 679 -6.13 28.30 20.66
C ARG A 679 -4.85 29.12 20.91
N GLU A 680 -4.03 28.72 21.87
CA GLU A 680 -2.70 29.32 22.14
C GLU A 680 -1.74 29.12 20.97
N SER A 681 -1.92 28.05 20.19
CA SER A 681 -1.17 27.78 18.94
C SER A 681 -1.74 28.50 17.71
N GLY A 682 -2.81 29.28 17.86
CA GLY A 682 -3.42 30.07 16.79
C GLY A 682 -4.57 29.40 16.03
N PHE A 683 -5.03 28.22 16.46
CA PHE A 683 -6.18 27.57 15.83
C PHE A 683 -7.51 28.17 16.29
N ALA A 684 -8.44 28.32 15.35
CA ALA A 684 -9.85 28.30 15.63
C ALA A 684 -10.25 26.87 15.98
N VAL A 685 -10.81 26.68 17.18
CA VAL A 685 -11.23 25.37 17.67
C VAL A 685 -12.70 25.42 17.98
N ASP A 686 -13.45 24.50 17.38
CA ASP A 686 -14.80 24.20 17.82
C ASP A 686 -14.79 22.99 18.75
N SER A 687 -15.42 23.14 19.91
CA SER A 687 -15.25 22.25 21.04
C SER A 687 -16.55 22.18 21.85
N TYR A 688 -17.59 21.66 21.21
CA TYR A 688 -18.90 21.52 21.84
C TYR A 688 -18.95 20.29 22.77
N HIS A 689 -18.54 20.49 24.02
CA HIS A 689 -18.36 19.43 25.03
C HIS A 689 -19.64 18.96 25.76
N ASP A 690 -20.75 19.68 25.63
CA ASP A 690 -21.93 19.50 26.52
C ASP A 690 -23.25 19.17 25.78
N ILE A 691 -23.23 18.82 24.48
CA ILE A 691 -24.42 18.54 23.65
C ILE A 691 -24.22 17.22 22.88
N PRO A 692 -25.28 16.47 22.49
CA PRO A 692 -25.24 15.28 21.61
C PRO A 692 -24.59 15.46 20.21
N LEU A 693 -23.66 16.41 20.01
CA LEU A 693 -22.88 16.67 18.79
C LEU A 693 -21.74 15.67 18.53
N SER A 694 -21.70 14.64 19.35
CA SER A 694 -20.81 13.51 19.27
C SER A 694 -21.34 12.38 18.37
N ASP A 695 -22.45 12.69 17.73
CA ASP A 695 -23.00 12.05 16.55
C ASP A 695 -22.21 12.54 15.32
N SER A 696 -21.72 11.61 14.49
CA SER A 696 -21.00 11.91 13.25
C SER A 696 -21.80 12.84 12.32
N ARG A 697 -23.15 12.78 12.32
CA ARG A 697 -24.00 13.71 11.53
C ARG A 697 -23.81 15.18 11.91
N LEU A 698 -23.61 15.44 13.19
CA LEU A 698 -23.52 16.78 13.74
C LEU A 698 -22.09 17.32 13.73
N SER A 699 -21.10 16.43 13.79
CA SER A 699 -19.67 16.78 13.81
C SER A 699 -19.00 16.69 12.44
N ARG A 700 -19.60 16.01 11.46
CA ARG A 700 -19.04 15.81 10.10
C ARG A 700 -18.53 17.08 9.45
N GLU A 701 -19.36 18.13 9.41
CA GLU A 701 -18.96 19.40 8.78
C GLU A 701 -17.75 20.03 9.48
N ILE A 702 -17.65 19.90 10.81
CA ILE A 702 -16.53 20.44 11.60
C ILE A 702 -15.26 19.63 11.32
N TYR A 703 -15.39 18.30 11.23
CA TYR A 703 -14.30 17.40 10.84
C TYR A 703 -13.76 17.74 9.45
N GLU A 704 -14.62 17.83 8.44
CA GLU A 704 -14.24 18.16 7.05
C GLU A 704 -13.52 19.52 6.95
N LYS A 705 -13.91 20.48 7.80
CA LYS A 705 -13.36 21.84 7.83
C LYS A 705 -12.16 22.02 8.75
N SER A 706 -11.66 20.96 9.38
CA SER A 706 -10.53 21.01 10.31
C SER A 706 -9.26 20.47 9.69
N ASN A 707 -8.18 21.24 9.72
CA ASN A 707 -6.85 20.82 9.28
C ASN A 707 -6.19 19.87 10.31
N PHE A 708 -6.42 20.10 11.60
CA PHE A 708 -5.89 19.24 12.67
C PHE A 708 -7.02 18.65 13.50
N ILE A 709 -7.05 17.33 13.63
CA ILE A 709 -8.10 16.60 14.34
C ILE A 709 -7.47 15.72 15.40
N TYR A 710 -7.92 15.83 16.65
CA TYR A 710 -7.58 14.91 17.73
C TYR A 710 -8.84 14.22 18.24
N PHE A 711 -8.83 12.90 18.38
CA PHE A 711 -9.91 12.22 19.08
C PHE A 711 -9.39 11.19 20.08
N CYS A 712 -10.14 11.01 21.16
CA CYS A 712 -9.91 9.94 22.13
C CYS A 712 -11.23 9.21 22.37
N ALA A 713 -11.38 7.98 21.91
CA ALA A 713 -12.65 7.28 21.89
C ALA A 713 -12.46 5.76 21.99
N HIS A 714 -13.56 5.03 22.21
CA HIS A 714 -13.61 3.63 21.84
C HIS A 714 -13.74 3.52 20.33
N GLY A 715 -13.03 2.57 19.76
CA GLY A 715 -13.07 2.28 18.34
C GLY A 715 -12.51 0.92 18.05
N PHE A 716 -12.61 0.58 16.78
CA PHE A 716 -12.25 -0.67 16.18
C PHE A 716 -11.82 -0.39 14.73
N TYR A 717 -11.35 -1.40 13.99
CA TYR A 717 -10.75 -1.15 12.67
C TYR A 717 -11.71 -0.48 11.67
N TYR A 718 -13.03 -0.63 11.80
CA TYR A 718 -14.01 -0.03 10.86
C TYR A 718 -14.84 1.12 11.46
N TRP A 719 -14.68 1.43 12.76
CA TRP A 719 -15.48 2.47 13.41
C TRP A 719 -14.84 3.08 14.65
N PHE A 720 -15.27 4.28 15.01
CA PHE A 720 -15.14 4.79 16.38
C PHE A 720 -16.37 5.62 16.74
N ILE A 721 -16.71 5.65 18.03
CA ILE A 721 -17.84 6.45 18.53
C ILE A 721 -17.25 7.69 19.23
N PRO A 722 -17.40 8.91 18.66
CA PRO A 722 -17.23 10.14 19.42
C PRO A 722 -18.22 10.13 20.60
N PRO A 723 -18.11 10.99 21.62
CA PRO A 723 -18.90 10.91 22.87
C PRO A 723 -20.37 10.43 22.73
N GLY A 724 -20.96 9.87 23.76
CA GLY A 724 -22.39 9.59 23.73
C GLY A 724 -22.89 9.42 25.13
N TYR A 725 -23.77 10.30 25.59
CA TYR A 725 -24.51 10.12 26.85
C TYR A 725 -25.51 8.95 26.78
N LYS A 726 -25.45 8.13 25.72
CA LYS A 726 -26.30 6.98 25.50
C LYS A 726 -25.53 5.71 25.84
N PRO A 727 -26.21 4.65 26.32
CA PRO A 727 -25.65 3.31 26.36
C PRO A 727 -24.98 2.98 25.02
N THR A 728 -23.88 2.24 25.02
CA THR A 728 -23.03 1.94 23.84
C THR A 728 -23.69 1.18 22.68
N ALA A 729 -25.01 1.04 22.73
CA ALA A 729 -25.83 0.32 21.76
C ALA A 729 -26.65 1.26 20.85
N VAL A 730 -26.37 2.58 20.79
CA VAL A 730 -27.28 3.53 20.11
C VAL A 730 -26.54 4.58 19.24
N GLY A 731 -26.07 4.15 18.06
CA GLY A 731 -25.70 4.97 16.88
C GLY A 731 -24.75 6.17 17.03
N GLY A 732 -24.57 6.92 15.92
CA GLY A 732 -23.79 8.17 15.88
C GLY A 732 -22.26 8.02 15.72
N GLY A 733 -21.75 6.83 15.42
CA GLY A 733 -20.32 6.62 15.17
C GLY A 733 -19.83 7.14 13.81
N PHE A 734 -18.51 7.32 13.70
CA PHE A 734 -17.84 7.32 12.40
C PHE A 734 -17.58 5.87 12.01
N TYR A 735 -18.09 5.48 10.85
CA TYR A 735 -17.94 4.17 10.25
C TYR A 735 -17.30 4.34 8.88
N VAL A 736 -16.62 3.32 8.35
CA VAL A 736 -16.08 3.40 6.98
C VAL A 736 -17.14 3.85 5.99
N ALA A 737 -18.32 3.24 6.05
CA ALA A 737 -19.44 3.51 5.14
C ALA A 737 -19.95 4.97 5.15
N ASN A 738 -19.67 5.76 6.20
CA ASN A 738 -20.03 7.19 6.24
C ASN A 738 -18.83 8.12 6.07
N VAL A 739 -17.63 7.68 6.46
CA VAL A 739 -16.39 8.45 6.27
C VAL A 739 -16.05 8.58 4.80
N ILE A 740 -16.19 7.52 4.00
CA ILE A 740 -15.89 7.56 2.55
C ILE A 740 -16.71 8.63 1.79
N GLU A 741 -17.88 8.99 2.32
CA GLU A 741 -18.73 10.01 1.75
C GLU A 741 -18.25 11.43 2.09
N MET A 742 -17.40 11.59 3.12
CA MET A 742 -16.90 12.89 3.59
C MET A 742 -15.90 13.51 2.63
N ASN A 743 -15.73 14.83 2.69
CA ASN A 743 -14.77 15.56 1.87
C ASN A 743 -13.80 16.35 2.75
N PHE A 744 -12.67 15.72 3.07
CA PHE A 744 -11.63 16.36 3.87
C PHE A 744 -10.70 17.19 3.00
N GLY A 745 -10.17 18.27 3.60
CA GLY A 745 -8.89 18.82 3.15
C GLY A 745 -7.72 17.89 3.49
N PRO A 746 -6.49 18.26 3.10
CA PRO A 746 -5.27 17.50 3.38
C PRO A 746 -4.86 17.51 4.87
N SER A 747 -5.80 17.13 5.74
CA SER A 747 -5.76 17.24 7.20
C SER A 747 -4.89 16.14 7.84
N VAL A 748 -4.57 16.33 9.12
CA VAL A 748 -3.95 15.32 9.98
C VAL A 748 -4.93 14.93 11.09
N ILE A 749 -5.09 13.63 11.33
CA ILE A 749 -5.88 13.09 12.45
C ILE A 749 -5.01 12.25 13.37
N PHE A 750 -5.19 12.46 14.67
CA PHE A 750 -4.59 11.67 15.74
C PHE A 750 -5.68 10.98 16.55
N GLY A 751 -5.75 9.66 16.43
CA GLY A 751 -6.69 8.79 17.13
C GLY A 751 -6.05 8.11 18.33
N SER A 752 -6.40 8.58 19.53
CA SER A 752 -6.20 7.85 20.78
C SER A 752 -7.34 6.85 20.99
N SER A 753 -7.36 5.79 20.18
CA SER A 753 -8.40 4.77 20.18
C SER A 753 -7.82 3.40 19.81
N CYS A 754 -8.35 2.35 20.43
CA CYS A 754 -8.01 0.96 20.12
C CYS A 754 -8.25 0.65 18.63
N VAL A 755 -7.33 -0.09 18.01
CA VAL A 755 -7.48 -0.81 16.73
C VAL A 755 -7.83 0.04 15.49
N THR A 756 -8.12 1.33 15.62
CA THR A 756 -8.49 2.19 14.48
C THR A 756 -7.36 2.41 13.46
N GLY A 757 -6.12 2.06 13.82
CA GLY A 757 -4.96 2.03 12.92
C GLY A 757 -4.60 0.65 12.39
N LYS A 758 -5.41 -0.39 12.64
CA LYS A 758 -5.20 -1.75 12.11
C LYS A 758 -5.39 -1.73 10.59
N ILE A 759 -4.40 -2.25 9.88
CA ILE A 759 -4.40 -2.42 8.42
C ILE A 759 -3.82 -3.78 7.99
N ASP A 760 -3.30 -4.58 8.92
CA ASP A 760 -2.82 -5.93 8.65
C ASP A 760 -3.99 -6.91 8.56
N GLY A 761 -4.04 -7.69 7.47
CA GLY A 761 -5.05 -8.73 7.26
C GLY A 761 -6.47 -8.22 7.01
N ILE A 762 -6.60 -6.96 6.58
CA ILE A 762 -7.89 -6.35 6.29
C ILE A 762 -7.80 -5.64 4.95
N GLN A 763 -8.82 -5.83 4.11
CA GLN A 763 -8.95 -5.06 2.88
C GLN A 763 -8.93 -3.55 3.16
N PRO A 764 -8.20 -2.75 2.39
CA PRO A 764 -7.98 -1.34 2.73
C PRO A 764 -9.29 -0.53 2.70
N TYR A 765 -10.25 -0.91 1.86
CA TYR A 765 -11.59 -0.30 1.84
C TYR A 765 -12.48 -0.72 3.02
N ASN A 766 -12.02 -1.61 3.91
CA ASN A 766 -12.69 -1.95 5.16
C ASN A 766 -12.07 -1.29 6.41
N ALA A 767 -10.95 -0.59 6.26
CA ALA A 767 -10.25 0.05 7.37
C ALA A 767 -10.62 1.54 7.49
N ILE A 768 -10.97 1.98 8.70
CA ILE A 768 -11.40 3.35 9.01
C ILE A 768 -10.27 4.36 8.75
N SER A 769 -9.03 4.01 9.11
CA SER A 769 -7.85 4.84 8.83
C SER A 769 -7.71 5.14 7.34
N GLN A 770 -7.86 4.12 6.51
CA GLN A 770 -7.78 4.21 5.06
C GLN A 770 -8.98 4.98 4.49
N ALA A 771 -10.19 4.82 5.05
CA ALA A 771 -11.35 5.63 4.65
C ALA A 771 -11.11 7.13 4.86
N PHE A 772 -10.44 7.54 5.95
CA PHE A 772 -10.06 8.95 6.15
C PHE A 772 -9.03 9.44 5.13
N LEU A 773 -8.01 8.62 4.83
CA LEU A 773 -7.02 8.94 3.79
C LEU A 773 -7.70 9.06 2.42
N HIS A 774 -8.51 8.08 2.02
CA HIS A 774 -9.30 8.10 0.80
C HIS A 774 -10.15 9.37 0.68
N SER A 775 -10.78 9.80 1.79
CA SER A 775 -11.67 10.97 1.82
C SER A 775 -10.94 12.32 1.74
N GLY A 776 -9.60 12.33 1.71
CA GLY A 776 -8.78 13.51 1.41
C GLY A 776 -7.67 13.82 2.41
N MET A 777 -7.58 13.10 3.54
CA MET A 777 -6.61 13.41 4.60
C MET A 777 -5.17 13.05 4.21
N ASN A 778 -4.19 13.77 4.76
CA ASN A 778 -2.76 13.50 4.54
C ASN A 778 -2.21 12.43 5.47
N THR A 779 -2.75 12.29 6.67
CA THR A 779 -2.15 11.45 7.70
C THR A 779 -3.18 10.98 8.70
N TYR A 780 -3.12 9.69 9.02
CA TYR A 780 -3.85 9.06 10.11
C TYR A 780 -2.84 8.47 11.10
N VAL A 781 -2.88 8.90 12.36
CA VAL A 781 -2.09 8.30 13.44
C VAL A 781 -3.04 7.56 14.37
N GLY A 782 -2.91 6.23 14.47
CA GLY A 782 -3.75 5.41 15.36
C GLY A 782 -3.06 4.12 15.76
N ALA A 783 -3.63 3.43 16.74
CA ALA A 783 -3.08 2.17 17.23
C ALA A 783 -3.52 0.98 16.37
N SER A 784 -2.60 0.08 16.04
CA SER A 784 -2.88 -1.19 15.35
C SER A 784 -3.63 -2.20 16.23
N ARG A 785 -3.53 -2.06 17.56
CA ARG A 785 -4.16 -2.93 18.57
C ARG A 785 -4.74 -2.10 19.73
N LEU A 786 -5.11 -2.77 20.83
CA LEU A 786 -5.58 -2.12 22.05
C LEU A 786 -4.61 -1.03 22.53
N SER A 787 -5.19 0.14 22.82
CA SER A 787 -4.45 1.30 23.29
C SER A 787 -5.04 1.84 24.59
N TRP A 788 -4.18 2.37 25.45
CA TRP A 788 -4.61 3.11 26.62
C TRP A 788 -4.79 4.57 26.25
N GLY A 789 -5.89 5.21 26.70
CA GLY A 789 -6.16 6.63 26.43
C GLY A 789 -5.02 7.53 26.92
N ALA A 790 -4.21 8.04 25.99
CA ALA A 790 -2.85 8.51 26.26
C ALA A 790 -2.76 9.89 26.95
N LEU A 791 -3.85 10.65 27.03
CA LEU A 791 -3.85 11.99 27.65
C LEU A 791 -4.50 12.05 29.05
N ALA A 792 -4.87 10.91 29.64
CA ALA A 792 -5.46 10.87 30.98
C ALA A 792 -4.42 10.99 32.13
N TYR A 793 -3.11 11.01 31.84
CA TYR A 793 -2.05 11.06 32.85
C TYR A 793 -1.20 12.32 32.75
N ASN A 794 -1.61 13.36 33.49
CA ASN A 794 -0.69 14.25 34.20
C ASN A 794 -1.46 14.93 35.35
N PRO A 795 -1.27 14.49 36.61
CA PRO A 795 -1.78 15.17 37.81
C PRO A 795 -1.31 16.63 37.90
#